data_AF-A0A1B8U2C2-F1
#
_entry.id   AF-A0A1B8U2C2-F1
#
_cell.length_a   1.000
_cell.length_b   1.000
_cell.length_c   1.000
_cell.angle_alpha   90.00
_cell.angle_beta   90.00
_cell.angle_gamma   90.00
#
_symmetry.space_group_name_H-M   'P 1'
#
loop_
_entity.id
_entity.type
_entity.pdbx_description
1 polymer ?
#
loop_
_entity_poly.entity_id
_entity_poly.type
_entity_poly.pdbx_seq_one_letter_code
_entity_poly.pdbx_strand_id
1 'polypeptide(L)'
;MNLDYPITYIKGVSVQRATLFYTELGIKTCNDLLNFFPFRYIDKTAFYAIKDLQPNSSEVQIVGKITNVKSVAQKRGSRLVATFQDTSGTMELVWFKGQKWIKDSLKIGVPYVVYGKLNHYNGNFSIPHPEMELVTEYKKKLQTKMQPVYPSTEKLTNSGVSNKLIRNYIQSLLQQFYDGIQESLSEEIINDFKLMQKRDALLNLHFPKNQENLAKAQYRLKFEELFFIQLQLVRKKLVNKTKIKGFVFENVSDYFNGFYKNNLPFDLTNAQKRVLKEIRKDVASGAHMNRLLQGDVGSGKTIVALLTMLLALDNGFQATIMAPTEILANQHYMAVSELLEGMDINVDILTGSVKTKKRREIHQNLEDGTLHILIGTHALLEDKVKFKNLGIAIIDEQHRFGVKQRAKLWTKNELPPHILVMTATPIPRTLAMSVYGDLDISVIDELPPGRKEVKTVHRYDSNRLSVFKFMKDEIAKGRQVYIVYPLIQESEAMDYKDLMDGYESVSREFPLPKYQISIVHGKMKPADKDYEMQRFVNGETQIMVATTVIEVGVNVPNASVMIIESSERFGLSQLHQLRGRVGRGADQSYCILLSSFKLSVEAKTRLKTMVETSDGFKIAEVDLKLRGPGNIMGTQQSGVLNLKIADVVKDSQILVSARNTAIDVLQEDPNLSKKENLPIRNTFFKMSKTSKVWSNIS
;
A
#
# COMPACT_ATOMS: atom_id res chain seq x y z
N MET A 1 -35.80 -12.22 -14.38
CA MET A 1 -35.65 -10.77 -14.15
C MET A 1 -34.17 -10.41 -14.14
N ASN A 2 -33.79 -9.19 -14.54
CA ASN A 2 -32.38 -8.77 -14.62
C ASN A 2 -31.88 -8.22 -13.27
N LEU A 3 -30.68 -8.63 -12.83
CA LEU A 3 -30.00 -8.11 -11.63
C LEU A 3 -29.57 -6.64 -11.74
N ASP A 4 -29.58 -6.07 -12.96
CA ASP A 4 -29.31 -4.64 -13.17
C ASP A 4 -30.47 -3.73 -12.75
N TYR A 5 -31.62 -4.29 -12.37
CA TYR A 5 -32.77 -3.49 -11.92
C TYR A 5 -32.50 -2.77 -10.58
N PRO A 6 -33.13 -1.61 -10.35
CA PRO A 6 -33.02 -0.89 -9.08
C PRO A 6 -33.43 -1.74 -7.87
N ILE A 7 -32.84 -1.49 -6.71
CA ILE A 7 -33.15 -2.22 -5.47
C ILE A 7 -34.61 -2.10 -5.01
N THR A 8 -35.40 -1.16 -5.56
CA THR A 8 -36.85 -1.04 -5.31
C THR A 8 -37.65 -2.25 -5.81
N TYR A 9 -37.08 -3.07 -6.70
CA TYR A 9 -37.72 -4.31 -7.18
C TYR A 9 -37.66 -5.43 -6.13
N ILE A 10 -36.81 -5.30 -5.10
CA ILE A 10 -36.74 -6.26 -4.00
C ILE A 10 -37.96 -6.07 -3.10
N LYS A 11 -38.64 -7.17 -2.81
CA LYS A 11 -39.82 -7.16 -1.94
C LYS A 11 -39.49 -6.53 -0.57
N GLY A 12 -40.21 -5.47 -0.23
CA GLY A 12 -40.08 -4.78 1.06
C GLY A 12 -39.08 -3.61 1.08
N VAL A 13 -38.44 -3.26 -0.04
CA VAL A 13 -37.62 -2.05 -0.17
C VAL A 13 -38.51 -0.90 -0.65
N SER A 14 -38.69 0.13 0.20
CA SER A 14 -39.40 1.36 -0.21
C SER A 14 -38.47 2.30 -0.99
N VAL A 15 -39.03 3.23 -1.76
CA VAL A 15 -38.27 4.24 -2.51
C VAL A 15 -37.35 5.04 -1.57
N GLN A 16 -37.86 5.45 -0.41
CA GLN A 16 -37.06 6.16 0.61
C GLN A 16 -35.86 5.33 1.08
N ARG A 17 -36.04 4.03 1.33
CA ARG A 17 -34.95 3.14 1.71
C ARG A 17 -33.95 2.97 0.58
N ALA A 18 -34.43 2.84 -0.66
CA ALA A 18 -33.56 2.73 -1.82
C ALA A 18 -32.66 3.96 -1.99
N THR A 19 -33.21 5.17 -1.83
CA THR A 19 -32.44 6.42 -1.83
C THR A 19 -31.38 6.44 -0.73
N LEU A 20 -31.70 5.93 0.46
CA LEU A 20 -30.77 5.86 1.58
C LEU A 20 -29.61 4.90 1.32
N PHE A 21 -29.87 3.70 0.79
CA PHE A 21 -28.82 2.75 0.37
C PHE A 21 -27.91 3.35 -0.70
N TYR A 22 -28.47 4.10 -1.65
CA TYR A 22 -27.67 4.76 -2.67
C TYR A 22 -26.78 5.88 -2.09
N THR A 23 -27.35 6.76 -1.28
CA THR A 23 -26.62 7.94 -0.73
C THR A 23 -25.54 7.55 0.27
N GLU A 24 -25.79 6.53 1.11
CA GLU A 24 -24.87 6.14 2.18
C GLU A 24 -23.87 5.05 1.76
N LEU A 25 -24.28 4.12 0.89
CA LEU A 25 -23.46 2.94 0.52
C LEU A 25 -23.17 2.85 -0.99
N GLY A 26 -23.70 3.77 -1.81
CA GLY A 26 -23.53 3.72 -3.26
C GLY A 26 -24.32 2.60 -3.97
N ILE A 27 -25.20 1.89 -3.26
CA ILE A 27 -25.93 0.73 -3.77
C ILE A 27 -27.15 1.18 -4.56
N LYS A 28 -27.17 0.91 -5.88
CA LYS A 28 -28.28 1.30 -6.78
C LYS A 28 -29.09 0.11 -7.24
N THR A 29 -28.42 -0.96 -7.63
CA THR A 29 -29.00 -2.11 -8.32
C THR A 29 -29.09 -3.34 -7.43
N CYS A 30 -29.92 -4.30 -7.83
CA CYS A 30 -30.00 -5.61 -7.18
C CYS A 30 -28.62 -6.31 -7.18
N ASN A 31 -27.85 -6.17 -8.26
CA ASN A 31 -26.48 -6.65 -8.34
C ASN A 31 -25.54 -5.97 -7.32
N ASP A 32 -25.69 -4.67 -7.07
CA ASP A 32 -24.87 -3.97 -6.07
C ASP A 32 -25.15 -4.51 -4.66
N LEU A 33 -26.41 -4.76 -4.33
CA LEU A 33 -26.79 -5.34 -3.03
C LEU A 33 -26.34 -6.80 -2.89
N LEU A 34 -26.38 -7.59 -3.97
CA LEU A 34 -25.85 -8.95 -3.99
C LEU A 34 -24.34 -9.01 -3.81
N ASN A 35 -23.62 -7.96 -4.19
CA ASN A 35 -22.18 -7.82 -3.98
C ASN A 35 -21.83 -7.00 -2.73
N PHE A 36 -22.81 -6.76 -1.84
CA PHE A 36 -22.60 -6.09 -0.56
C PHE A 36 -22.31 -7.12 0.51
N PHE A 37 -21.03 -7.45 0.68
CA PHE A 37 -20.61 -8.61 1.46
C PHE A 37 -20.54 -8.33 2.97
N PRO A 38 -20.81 -9.35 3.81
CA PRO A 38 -20.62 -9.23 5.25
C PRO A 38 -19.14 -9.19 5.63
N PHE A 39 -18.79 -8.40 6.64
CA PHE A 39 -17.41 -8.29 7.15
C PHE A 39 -17.12 -9.26 8.31
N ARG A 40 -18.17 -9.80 8.93
CA ARG A 40 -18.07 -10.77 10.03
C ARG A 40 -19.27 -11.71 10.00
N TYR A 41 -19.07 -12.92 10.53
CA TYR A 41 -20.12 -13.89 10.80
C TYR A 41 -20.21 -14.12 12.29
N ILE A 42 -21.43 -14.07 12.82
CA ILE A 42 -21.72 -14.43 14.19
C ILE A 42 -22.18 -15.87 14.19
N ASP A 43 -21.44 -16.74 14.87
CA ASP A 43 -21.89 -18.09 15.14
C ASP A 43 -22.90 -18.09 16.28
N LYS A 44 -24.15 -18.48 15.98
CA LYS A 44 -25.26 -18.57 16.94
C LYS A 44 -25.65 -20.02 17.24
N THR A 45 -24.76 -20.97 16.95
CA THR A 45 -25.01 -22.40 17.17
C THR A 45 -24.79 -22.85 18.61
N ALA A 46 -23.82 -22.25 19.31
CA ALA A 46 -23.46 -22.65 20.66
C ALA A 46 -24.38 -21.97 21.69
N PHE A 47 -25.09 -22.78 22.46
CA PHE A 47 -25.82 -22.33 23.63
C PHE A 47 -24.99 -22.60 24.89
N TYR A 48 -24.87 -21.60 25.74
CA TYR A 48 -24.14 -21.67 27.00
C TYR A 48 -25.13 -21.65 28.17
N ALA A 49 -24.82 -22.40 29.23
CA ALA A 49 -25.46 -22.20 30.53
C ALA A 49 -24.74 -21.08 31.28
N ILE A 50 -25.45 -20.38 32.16
CA ILE A 50 -24.90 -19.25 32.94
C ILE A 50 -23.68 -19.69 33.79
N LYS A 51 -23.68 -20.92 34.31
CA LYS A 51 -22.55 -21.48 35.07
C LYS A 51 -21.26 -21.68 34.25
N ASP A 52 -21.37 -21.84 32.93
CA ASP A 52 -20.24 -22.18 32.04
C ASP A 52 -19.62 -20.91 31.42
N LEU A 53 -20.13 -19.73 31.81
CA LEU A 53 -19.65 -18.45 31.31
C LEU A 53 -18.27 -18.13 31.86
N GLN A 54 -17.35 -17.83 30.95
CA GLN A 54 -16.01 -17.38 31.28
C GLN A 54 -16.00 -15.85 31.44
N PRO A 55 -15.21 -15.27 32.36
CA PRO A 55 -15.10 -13.82 32.56
C PRO A 55 -14.28 -13.16 31.44
N ASN A 56 -14.74 -13.30 30.20
CA ASN A 56 -14.16 -12.72 29.00
C ASN A 56 -15.20 -11.87 28.26
N SER A 57 -14.75 -11.08 27.29
CA SER A 57 -15.62 -10.22 26.47
C SER A 57 -16.24 -10.94 25.27
N SER A 58 -16.52 -12.24 25.38
CA SER A 58 -17.11 -13.03 24.30
C SER A 58 -18.59 -12.74 24.10
N GLU A 59 -19.10 -12.99 22.90
CA GLU A 59 -20.53 -12.98 22.63
C GLU A 59 -21.10 -14.38 22.91
N VAL A 60 -22.20 -14.43 23.66
CA VAL A 60 -22.79 -15.69 24.12
C VAL A 60 -24.28 -15.72 23.80
N GLN A 61 -24.81 -16.93 23.64
CA GLN A 61 -26.23 -17.19 23.46
C GLN A 61 -26.75 -18.09 24.58
N ILE A 62 -27.78 -17.64 25.28
CA ILE A 62 -28.29 -18.29 26.49
C ILE A 62 -29.81 -18.39 26.39
N VAL A 63 -30.38 -19.48 26.90
CA VAL A 63 -31.84 -19.67 27.01
C VAL A 63 -32.24 -19.59 28.48
N GLY A 64 -33.22 -18.76 28.78
CA GLY A 64 -33.65 -18.51 30.15
C GLY A 64 -34.92 -17.68 30.19
N LYS A 65 -35.33 -17.27 31.39
CA LYS A 65 -36.54 -16.51 31.64
C LYS A 65 -36.19 -15.23 32.39
N ILE A 66 -36.90 -14.16 32.09
CA ILE A 66 -36.83 -12.93 32.88
C ILE A 66 -37.68 -13.11 34.13
N THR A 67 -37.10 -12.90 35.31
CA THR A 67 -37.81 -13.03 36.59
C THR A 67 -38.19 -11.69 37.19
N ASN A 68 -37.37 -10.66 36.97
CA ASN A 68 -37.60 -9.33 37.53
C ASN A 68 -37.10 -8.24 36.58
N VAL A 69 -37.73 -7.06 36.60
CA VAL A 69 -37.34 -5.88 35.82
C VAL A 69 -37.37 -4.65 36.73
N LYS A 70 -36.21 -4.02 36.94
CA LYS A 70 -36.04 -2.82 37.77
C LYS A 70 -35.46 -1.67 36.96
N SER A 71 -35.84 -0.44 37.30
CA SER A 71 -35.20 0.77 36.78
C SER A 71 -34.26 1.32 37.84
N VAL A 72 -33.00 1.57 37.49
CA VAL A 72 -31.95 2.03 38.41
C VAL A 72 -31.52 3.44 38.01
N ALA A 73 -31.67 4.40 38.93
CA ALA A 73 -31.22 5.78 38.74
C ALA A 73 -29.69 5.89 38.81
N GLN A 74 -29.08 6.75 38.00
CA GLN A 74 -27.63 7.02 37.97
C GLN A 74 -27.35 8.53 38.07
N LYS A 75 -26.09 8.93 38.32
CA LYS A 75 -25.67 10.35 38.43
C LYS A 75 -26.06 11.21 37.21
N ARG A 76 -26.16 10.61 36.01
CA ARG A 76 -26.79 11.19 34.82
C ARG A 76 -27.62 10.11 34.11
N GLY A 77 -28.94 10.23 34.15
CA GLY A 77 -29.88 9.30 33.52
C GLY A 77 -30.33 8.13 34.41
N SER A 78 -31.07 7.21 33.84
CA SER A 78 -31.49 5.93 34.44
C SER A 78 -30.98 4.77 33.57
N ARG A 79 -31.02 3.53 34.06
CA ARG A 79 -30.82 2.32 33.25
C ARG A 79 -31.86 1.27 33.62
N LEU A 80 -32.33 0.51 32.64
CA LEU A 80 -33.22 -0.63 32.85
C LEU A 80 -32.37 -1.88 33.10
N VAL A 81 -32.68 -2.64 34.14
CA VAL A 81 -32.01 -3.89 34.48
C VAL A 81 -33.05 -5.00 34.63
N ALA A 82 -32.93 -6.06 33.84
CA ALA A 82 -33.74 -7.26 33.98
C ALA A 82 -32.91 -8.41 34.54
N THR A 83 -33.43 -9.09 35.56
CA THR A 83 -32.83 -10.32 36.09
C THR A 83 -33.23 -11.48 35.18
N PHE A 84 -32.24 -12.12 34.58
CA PHE A 84 -32.40 -13.24 33.68
C PHE A 84 -31.88 -14.51 34.35
N GLN A 85 -32.68 -15.57 34.34
CA GLN A 85 -32.41 -16.82 35.03
C GLN A 85 -32.50 -17.99 34.05
N ASP A 86 -31.49 -18.85 34.06
CA ASP A 86 -31.55 -20.16 33.44
C ASP A 86 -31.63 -21.27 34.51
N THR A 87 -31.45 -22.53 34.12
CA THR A 87 -31.47 -23.67 35.03
C THR A 87 -30.24 -23.75 35.94
N SER A 88 -29.20 -22.96 35.68
CA SER A 88 -27.89 -23.03 36.34
C SER A 88 -27.53 -21.81 37.18
N GLY A 89 -28.11 -20.64 36.92
CA GLY A 89 -27.79 -19.41 37.63
C GLY A 89 -28.59 -18.20 37.17
N THR A 90 -28.13 -17.01 37.59
CA THR A 90 -28.76 -15.72 37.28
C THR A 90 -27.76 -14.70 36.75
N MET A 91 -28.19 -13.83 35.86
CA MET A 91 -27.40 -12.70 35.34
C MET A 91 -28.28 -11.46 35.11
N GLU A 92 -27.64 -10.32 34.84
CA GLU A 92 -28.33 -9.05 34.56
C GLU A 92 -28.33 -8.69 33.06
N LEU A 93 -29.49 -8.36 32.51
CA LEU A 93 -29.63 -7.75 31.18
C LEU A 93 -29.81 -6.24 31.36
N VAL A 94 -28.99 -5.42 30.70
CA VAL A 94 -28.90 -3.99 30.99
C VAL A 94 -29.16 -3.14 29.74
N TRP A 95 -30.03 -2.14 29.84
CA TRP A 95 -30.27 -1.17 28.76
C TRP A 95 -30.07 0.28 29.24
N PHE A 96 -29.22 1.01 28.54
CA PHE A 96 -28.96 2.43 28.82
C PHE A 96 -29.87 3.36 28.01
N LYS A 97 -30.31 2.93 26.82
CA LYS A 97 -31.20 3.67 25.90
C LYS A 97 -32.53 2.92 25.68
N GLY A 98 -33.61 3.63 25.37
CA GLY A 98 -34.89 3.04 24.95
C GLY A 98 -35.73 2.39 26.06
N GLN A 99 -35.50 2.76 27.32
CA GLN A 99 -35.97 2.03 28.50
C GLN A 99 -37.49 1.87 28.60
N LYS A 100 -38.28 2.89 28.22
CA LYS A 100 -39.76 2.82 28.27
C LYS A 100 -40.29 1.75 27.31
N TRP A 101 -39.95 1.85 26.03
CA TRP A 101 -40.37 0.90 25.01
C TRP A 101 -39.89 -0.53 25.29
N ILE A 102 -38.65 -0.67 25.77
CA ILE A 102 -38.10 -1.98 26.10
C ILE A 102 -38.85 -2.60 27.27
N LYS A 103 -39.10 -1.84 28.35
CA LYS A 103 -39.86 -2.32 29.52
C LYS A 103 -41.24 -2.86 29.10
N ASP A 104 -41.94 -2.17 28.20
CA ASP A 104 -43.26 -2.59 27.72
C ASP A 104 -43.21 -3.85 26.84
N SER A 105 -42.06 -4.14 26.22
CA SER A 105 -41.86 -5.30 25.35
C SER A 105 -41.46 -6.59 26.08
N LEU A 106 -40.96 -6.49 27.32
CA LEU A 106 -40.47 -7.63 28.10
C LEU A 106 -41.61 -8.37 28.80
N LYS A 107 -41.66 -9.70 28.64
CA LYS A 107 -42.63 -10.57 29.30
C LYS A 107 -41.96 -11.36 30.42
N ILE A 108 -42.41 -11.18 31.66
CA ILE A 108 -41.88 -11.90 32.82
C ILE A 108 -42.32 -13.37 32.77
N GLY A 109 -41.44 -14.30 33.15
CA GLY A 109 -41.73 -15.74 33.24
C GLY A 109 -41.73 -16.49 31.90
N VAL A 110 -41.60 -15.78 30.78
CA VAL A 110 -41.58 -16.37 29.44
C VAL A 110 -40.13 -16.70 29.02
N PRO A 111 -39.88 -17.85 28.37
CA PRO A 111 -38.54 -18.22 27.93
C PRO A 111 -38.10 -17.40 26.71
N TYR A 112 -36.93 -16.79 26.83
CA TYR A 112 -36.23 -16.03 25.79
C TYR A 112 -34.91 -16.68 25.41
N VAL A 113 -34.54 -16.54 24.14
CA VAL A 113 -33.17 -16.65 23.67
C VAL A 113 -32.54 -15.27 23.74
N VAL A 114 -31.45 -15.15 24.50
CA VAL A 114 -30.70 -13.92 24.69
C VAL A 114 -29.34 -14.08 24.02
N TYR A 115 -28.97 -13.10 23.21
CA TYR A 115 -27.66 -13.02 22.56
C TYR A 115 -27.03 -11.65 22.83
N GLY A 116 -25.74 -11.64 23.20
CA GLY A 116 -25.00 -10.39 23.30
C GLY A 116 -23.61 -10.56 23.90
N LYS A 117 -22.89 -9.44 23.98
CA LYS A 117 -21.54 -9.40 24.53
C LYS A 117 -21.58 -9.52 26.05
N LEU A 118 -20.83 -10.47 26.59
CA LEU A 118 -20.69 -10.66 28.01
C LEU A 118 -19.87 -9.52 28.63
N ASN A 119 -20.37 -8.99 29.74
CA ASN A 119 -19.67 -8.04 30.58
C ASN A 119 -19.63 -8.60 32.00
N HIS A 120 -18.43 -8.66 32.58
CA HIS A 120 -18.21 -9.22 33.91
C HIS A 120 -17.72 -8.11 34.85
N TYR A 121 -18.47 -7.82 35.91
CA TYR A 121 -18.14 -6.79 36.88
C TYR A 121 -18.56 -7.23 38.29
N ASN A 122 -17.66 -7.09 39.27
CA ASN A 122 -17.88 -7.50 40.66
C ASN A 122 -18.44 -8.92 40.84
N GLY A 123 -17.95 -9.89 40.05
CA GLY A 123 -18.37 -11.30 40.13
C GLY A 123 -19.72 -11.62 39.48
N ASN A 124 -20.42 -10.62 38.92
CA ASN A 124 -21.70 -10.82 38.24
C ASN A 124 -21.55 -10.65 36.73
N PHE A 125 -22.19 -11.56 36.00
CA PHE A 125 -22.33 -11.45 34.55
C PHE A 125 -23.49 -10.53 34.18
N SER A 126 -23.25 -9.72 33.15
CA SER A 126 -24.26 -8.87 32.55
C SER A 126 -24.13 -8.83 31.03
N ILE A 127 -25.24 -8.62 30.34
CA ILE A 127 -25.25 -8.38 28.90
C ILE A 127 -25.86 -6.99 28.66
N PRO A 128 -25.07 -5.99 28.22
CA PRO A 128 -25.59 -4.70 27.85
C PRO A 128 -26.23 -4.76 26.46
N HIS A 129 -27.43 -4.19 26.32
CA HIS A 129 -28.21 -4.14 25.08
C HIS A 129 -28.31 -5.50 24.34
N PRO A 130 -28.82 -6.56 25.01
CA PRO A 130 -28.95 -7.87 24.37
C PRO A 130 -29.96 -7.86 23.24
N GLU A 131 -29.69 -8.68 22.22
CA GLU A 131 -30.71 -9.14 21.28
C GLU A 131 -31.54 -10.21 21.96
N MET A 132 -32.86 -10.03 21.98
CA MET A 132 -33.78 -10.95 22.63
C MET A 132 -34.86 -11.40 21.66
N GLU A 133 -35.18 -12.69 21.73
CA GLU A 133 -36.28 -13.28 20.98
C GLU A 133 -36.99 -14.34 21.84
N LEU A 134 -38.31 -14.47 21.69
CA LEU A 134 -39.06 -15.53 22.36
C LEU A 134 -38.62 -16.90 21.85
N VAL A 135 -38.47 -17.89 22.73
CA VAL A 135 -38.09 -19.26 22.31
C VAL A 135 -39.09 -19.86 21.30
N THR A 136 -40.36 -19.50 21.40
CA THR A 136 -41.42 -19.91 20.47
C THR A 136 -41.23 -19.34 19.06
N GLU A 137 -40.76 -18.09 18.94
CA GLU A 137 -40.42 -17.47 17.66
C GLU A 137 -39.09 -18.01 17.13
N TYR A 138 -38.12 -18.19 18.03
CA TYR A 138 -36.81 -18.73 17.71
C TYR A 138 -36.90 -20.13 17.06
N LYS A 139 -37.77 -21.01 17.59
CA LYS A 139 -38.01 -22.36 17.05
C LYS A 139 -38.73 -22.38 15.70
N LYS A 140 -39.48 -21.34 15.34
CA LYS A 140 -40.22 -21.25 14.07
C LYS A 140 -39.34 -20.82 12.90
N LYS A 141 -38.15 -20.27 13.16
CA LYS A 141 -37.25 -19.76 12.12
C LYS A 141 -36.33 -20.86 11.59
N LEU A 142 -36.18 -20.93 10.27
CA LEU A 142 -35.07 -21.63 9.62
C LEU A 142 -33.78 -20.90 10.00
N GLN A 143 -33.08 -21.39 11.02
CA GLN A 143 -31.87 -20.76 11.53
C GLN A 143 -30.72 -21.03 10.56
N THR A 144 -30.11 -19.98 10.04
CA THR A 144 -28.75 -20.04 9.51
C THR A 144 -27.81 -20.09 10.70
N LYS A 145 -27.05 -21.20 10.83
CA LYS A 145 -26.08 -21.46 11.91
C LYS A 145 -25.14 -20.26 12.16
N MET A 146 -24.80 -19.56 11.09
CA MET A 146 -23.97 -18.37 11.09
C MET A 146 -24.77 -17.19 10.54
N GLN A 147 -24.83 -16.10 11.30
CA GLN A 147 -25.50 -14.87 10.90
C GLN A 147 -24.49 -13.88 10.29
N PRO A 148 -24.68 -13.46 9.03
CA PRO A 148 -23.83 -12.44 8.42
C PRO A 148 -24.07 -11.07 9.08
N VAL A 149 -22.98 -10.32 9.25
CA VAL A 149 -22.97 -8.94 9.70
C VAL A 149 -22.41 -8.05 8.59
N TYR A 150 -23.23 -7.10 8.15
CA TYR A 150 -22.95 -6.17 7.08
C TYR A 150 -22.49 -4.82 7.62
N PRO A 151 -21.61 -4.10 6.88
CA PRO A 151 -21.26 -2.72 7.19
C PRO A 151 -22.50 -1.83 7.30
N SER A 152 -22.48 -0.84 8.19
CA SER A 152 -23.59 0.12 8.33
C SER A 152 -23.04 1.49 8.71
N THR A 153 -23.71 2.56 8.27
CA THR A 153 -23.43 3.93 8.69
C THR A 153 -24.34 4.34 9.86
N GLU A 154 -23.94 5.36 10.62
CA GLU A 154 -24.76 5.89 11.72
C GLU A 154 -26.14 6.34 11.23
N LYS A 155 -26.19 7.01 10.07
CA LYS A 155 -27.46 7.44 9.45
C LYS A 155 -28.35 6.25 9.10
N LEU A 156 -27.81 5.17 8.52
CA LEU A 156 -28.57 3.94 8.26
C LEU A 156 -29.17 3.38 9.55
N THR A 157 -28.38 3.30 10.62
CA THR A 157 -28.87 2.81 11.91
C THR A 157 -29.94 3.72 12.51
N ASN A 158 -29.77 5.04 12.44
CA ASN A 158 -30.72 6.02 12.96
C ASN A 158 -32.04 6.05 12.18
N SER A 159 -32.00 5.74 10.88
CA SER A 159 -33.19 5.58 10.02
C SER A 159 -33.84 4.19 10.13
N GLY A 160 -33.42 3.36 11.10
CA GLY A 160 -34.02 2.05 11.38
C GLY A 160 -33.59 0.93 10.44
N VAL A 161 -32.57 1.14 9.60
CA VAL A 161 -31.99 0.09 8.76
C VAL A 161 -31.05 -0.76 9.60
N SER A 162 -31.60 -1.80 10.22
CA SER A 162 -30.82 -2.77 11.00
C SER A 162 -30.17 -3.84 10.12
N ASN A 163 -29.14 -4.49 10.65
CA ASN A 163 -28.51 -5.65 10.03
C ASN A 163 -29.51 -6.78 9.72
N LYS A 164 -30.56 -6.93 10.54
CA LYS A 164 -31.68 -7.85 10.29
C LYS A 164 -32.47 -7.49 9.03
N LEU A 165 -32.71 -6.20 8.79
CA LEU A 165 -33.39 -5.72 7.59
C LEU A 165 -32.57 -5.99 6.33
N ILE A 166 -31.26 -5.72 6.38
CA ILE A 166 -30.33 -6.02 5.27
C ILE A 166 -30.36 -7.51 4.93
N ARG A 167 -30.29 -8.39 5.94
CA ARG A 167 -30.43 -9.85 5.74
C ARG A 167 -31.73 -10.21 5.03
N ASN A 168 -32.86 -9.66 5.46
CA ASN A 168 -34.15 -9.95 4.85
C ASN A 168 -34.22 -9.51 3.38
N TYR A 169 -33.61 -8.36 3.04
CA TYR A 169 -33.52 -7.90 1.65
C TYR A 169 -32.66 -8.81 0.79
N ILE A 170 -31.49 -9.21 1.27
CA ILE A 170 -30.60 -10.13 0.54
C ILE A 170 -31.24 -11.51 0.40
N GLN A 171 -31.94 -11.99 1.43
CA GLN A 171 -32.70 -13.24 1.36
C GLN A 171 -33.81 -13.17 0.30
N SER A 172 -34.58 -12.08 0.29
CA SER A 172 -35.66 -11.87 -0.70
C SER A 172 -35.08 -11.76 -2.11
N LEU A 173 -33.95 -11.08 -2.26
CA LEU A 173 -33.22 -10.96 -3.51
C LEU A 173 -32.74 -12.33 -4.02
N LEU A 174 -32.10 -13.13 -3.18
CA LEU A 174 -31.65 -14.47 -3.56
C LEU A 174 -32.83 -15.35 -3.92
N GLN A 175 -33.94 -15.33 -3.17
CA GLN A 175 -35.14 -16.09 -3.53
C GLN A 175 -35.74 -15.70 -4.89
N GLN A 176 -35.72 -14.41 -5.23
CA GLN A 176 -36.30 -13.89 -6.48
C GLN A 176 -35.38 -14.08 -7.70
N PHE A 177 -34.07 -14.04 -7.51
CA PHE A 177 -33.10 -13.93 -8.61
C PHE A 177 -32.07 -15.07 -8.67
N TYR A 178 -32.17 -16.11 -7.82
CA TYR A 178 -31.19 -17.21 -7.77
C TYR A 178 -30.86 -17.80 -9.13
N ASP A 179 -31.88 -18.19 -9.90
CA ASP A 179 -31.73 -18.83 -11.20
C ASP A 179 -31.26 -17.85 -12.30
N GLY A 180 -31.34 -16.54 -12.03
CA GLY A 180 -30.84 -15.50 -12.93
C GLY A 180 -29.34 -15.23 -12.77
N ILE A 181 -28.68 -15.84 -11.78
CA ILE A 181 -27.23 -15.66 -11.55
C ILE A 181 -26.48 -16.52 -12.58
N GLN A 182 -25.90 -15.85 -13.57
CA GLN A 182 -25.06 -16.48 -14.58
C GLN A 182 -23.64 -16.72 -14.05
N GLU A 183 -23.03 -17.78 -14.54
CA GLU A 183 -21.62 -18.07 -14.29
C GLU A 183 -20.72 -17.03 -14.98
N SER A 184 -19.58 -16.72 -14.35
CA SER A 184 -18.60 -15.74 -14.81
C SER A 184 -17.29 -16.37 -15.27
N LEU A 185 -16.91 -17.55 -14.79
CA LEU A 185 -15.69 -18.24 -15.19
C LEU A 185 -15.98 -19.36 -16.20
N SER A 186 -14.96 -19.86 -16.90
CA SER A 186 -15.08 -21.06 -17.73
C SER A 186 -15.13 -22.32 -16.86
N GLU A 187 -15.73 -23.39 -17.38
CA GLU A 187 -15.78 -24.69 -16.69
C GLU A 187 -14.38 -25.27 -16.42
N GLU A 188 -13.41 -25.01 -17.30
CA GLU A 188 -12.01 -25.38 -17.11
C GLU A 188 -11.42 -24.75 -15.84
N ILE A 189 -11.50 -23.42 -15.70
CA ILE A 189 -11.02 -22.70 -14.51
C ILE A 189 -11.73 -23.20 -13.25
N ILE A 190 -13.03 -23.48 -13.35
CA ILE A 190 -13.82 -23.98 -12.22
C ILE A 190 -13.29 -25.34 -11.76
N ASN A 191 -13.01 -26.26 -12.70
CA ASN A 191 -12.54 -27.60 -12.40
C ASN A 191 -11.09 -27.61 -11.88
N ASP A 192 -10.20 -26.84 -12.51
CA ASP A 192 -8.78 -26.77 -12.14
C ASP A 192 -8.57 -26.30 -10.70
N PHE A 193 -9.31 -25.27 -10.30
CA PHE A 193 -9.24 -24.70 -8.96
C PHE A 193 -10.28 -25.27 -8.00
N LYS A 194 -11.07 -26.28 -8.42
CA LYS A 194 -12.17 -26.90 -7.66
C LYS A 194 -13.11 -25.86 -7.03
N LEU A 195 -13.48 -24.88 -7.84
CA LEU A 195 -14.26 -23.73 -7.44
C LEU A 195 -15.74 -24.09 -7.26
N MET A 196 -16.38 -23.42 -6.32
CA MET A 196 -17.85 -23.46 -6.20
C MET A 196 -18.48 -22.67 -7.36
N GLN A 197 -19.65 -23.10 -7.84
CA GLN A 197 -20.43 -22.33 -8.82
C GLN A 197 -20.81 -20.96 -8.22
N LYS A 198 -20.85 -19.91 -9.06
CA LYS A 198 -21.06 -18.53 -8.60
C LYS A 198 -22.33 -18.33 -7.78
N ARG A 199 -23.46 -18.91 -8.23
CA ARG A 199 -24.75 -18.83 -7.51
C ARG A 199 -24.67 -19.43 -6.10
N ASP A 200 -24.00 -20.56 -5.97
CA ASP A 200 -23.83 -21.27 -4.69
C ASP A 200 -22.82 -20.54 -3.79
N ALA A 201 -21.78 -19.94 -4.38
CA ALA A 201 -20.81 -19.13 -3.67
C ALA A 201 -21.45 -17.87 -3.08
N LEU A 202 -22.26 -17.13 -3.85
CA LEU A 202 -23.00 -15.97 -3.34
C LEU A 202 -23.98 -16.36 -2.23
N LEU A 203 -24.71 -17.47 -2.40
CA LEU A 203 -25.61 -17.98 -1.36
C LEU A 203 -24.86 -18.32 -0.07
N ASN A 204 -23.76 -19.08 -0.16
CA ASN A 204 -23.00 -19.49 1.03
C ASN A 204 -22.18 -18.34 1.63
N LEU A 205 -21.85 -17.31 0.87
CA LEU A 205 -21.22 -16.11 1.43
C LEU A 205 -22.22 -15.32 2.28
N HIS A 206 -23.46 -15.15 1.83
CA HIS A 206 -24.47 -14.44 2.62
C HIS A 206 -25.07 -15.32 3.72
N PHE A 207 -25.36 -16.58 3.42
CA PHE A 207 -26.04 -17.51 4.29
C PHE A 207 -25.31 -18.86 4.35
N PRO A 208 -24.13 -18.90 5.00
CA PRO A 208 -23.31 -20.11 5.04
C PRO A 208 -24.00 -21.25 5.79
N LYS A 209 -23.97 -22.45 5.19
CA LYS A 209 -24.45 -23.68 5.84
C LYS A 209 -23.49 -24.15 6.94
N ASN A 210 -22.19 -23.99 6.72
CA ASN A 210 -21.11 -24.35 7.63
C ASN A 210 -19.84 -23.54 7.30
N GLN A 211 -18.82 -23.61 8.16
CA GLN A 211 -17.55 -22.89 7.99
C GLN A 211 -16.80 -23.30 6.71
N GLU A 212 -16.90 -24.58 6.32
CA GLU A 212 -16.21 -25.11 5.15
C GLU A 212 -16.75 -24.52 3.84
N ASN A 213 -18.07 -24.49 3.67
CA ASN A 213 -18.71 -23.87 2.51
C ASN A 213 -18.49 -22.37 2.48
N LEU A 214 -18.43 -21.72 3.65
CA LEU A 214 -18.08 -20.31 3.74
C LEU A 214 -16.66 -20.07 3.21
N ALA A 215 -15.69 -20.89 3.61
CA ALA A 215 -14.32 -20.78 3.14
C ALA A 215 -14.21 -21.00 1.61
N LYS A 216 -14.91 -22.01 1.07
CA LYS A 216 -14.98 -22.27 -0.38
C LYS A 216 -15.62 -21.12 -1.15
N ALA A 217 -16.71 -20.55 -0.62
CA ALA A 217 -17.40 -19.41 -1.21
C ALA A 217 -16.52 -18.14 -1.21
N GLN A 218 -15.84 -17.87 -0.10
CA GLN A 218 -14.89 -16.77 0.01
C GLN A 218 -13.74 -16.93 -0.97
N TYR A 219 -13.11 -18.11 -1.02
CA TYR A 219 -12.03 -18.40 -1.96
C TYR A 219 -12.46 -18.18 -3.41
N ARG A 220 -13.63 -18.70 -3.79
CA ARG A 220 -14.20 -18.52 -5.12
C ARG A 220 -14.40 -17.06 -5.50
N LEU A 221 -15.08 -16.28 -4.65
CA LEU A 221 -15.41 -14.89 -4.96
C LEU A 221 -14.17 -13.98 -4.94
N LYS A 222 -13.19 -14.28 -4.06
CA LYS A 222 -11.88 -13.63 -4.07
C LYS A 222 -11.12 -13.94 -5.36
N PHE A 223 -11.07 -15.20 -5.78
CA PHE A 223 -10.42 -15.59 -7.03
C PHE A 223 -11.08 -14.90 -8.21
N GLU A 224 -12.41 -14.90 -8.29
CA GLU A 224 -13.17 -14.21 -9.35
C GLU A 224 -12.83 -12.72 -9.43
N GLU A 225 -12.88 -12.01 -8.28
CA GLU A 225 -12.58 -10.59 -8.21
C GLU A 225 -11.16 -10.28 -8.70
N LEU A 226 -10.16 -11.03 -8.19
CA LEU A 226 -8.77 -10.86 -8.56
C LEU A 226 -8.49 -11.25 -10.01
N PHE A 227 -9.13 -12.31 -10.51
CA PHE A 227 -9.00 -12.77 -11.90
C PHE A 227 -9.47 -11.71 -12.89
N PHE A 228 -10.66 -11.14 -12.71
CA PHE A 228 -11.15 -10.12 -13.64
C PHE A 228 -10.32 -8.83 -13.61
N ILE A 229 -9.81 -8.45 -12.44
CA ILE A 229 -8.88 -7.33 -12.31
C ILE A 229 -7.59 -7.62 -13.08
N GLN A 230 -6.98 -8.79 -12.88
CA GLN A 230 -5.75 -9.16 -13.58
C GLN A 230 -5.98 -9.33 -15.09
N LEU A 231 -7.10 -9.91 -15.52
CA LEU A 231 -7.49 -10.03 -16.93
C LEU A 231 -7.58 -8.65 -17.60
N GLN A 232 -8.16 -7.67 -16.92
CA GLN A 232 -8.22 -6.30 -17.42
C GLN A 232 -6.83 -5.67 -17.59
N LEU A 233 -5.98 -5.80 -16.56
CA LEU A 233 -4.64 -5.24 -16.55
C LEU A 233 -3.75 -5.88 -17.64
N VAL A 234 -3.74 -7.22 -17.72
CA VAL A 234 -2.98 -7.97 -18.72
C VAL A 234 -3.48 -7.65 -20.13
N ARG A 235 -4.80 -7.58 -20.35
CA ARG A 235 -5.36 -7.20 -21.66
C ARG A 235 -5.01 -5.76 -22.03
N LYS A 236 -5.10 -4.80 -21.10
CA LYS A 236 -4.69 -3.41 -21.34
C LYS A 236 -3.21 -3.36 -21.73
N LYS A 237 -2.36 -4.14 -21.06
CA LYS A 237 -0.94 -4.26 -21.38
C LYS A 237 -0.70 -4.81 -22.79
N LEU A 238 -1.37 -5.90 -23.18
CA LEU A 238 -1.28 -6.46 -24.53
C LEU A 238 -1.72 -5.44 -25.59
N VAL A 239 -2.85 -4.78 -25.37
CA VAL A 239 -3.36 -3.74 -26.27
C VAL A 239 -2.39 -2.57 -26.37
N ASN A 240 -1.85 -2.07 -25.26
CA ASN A 240 -0.86 -0.98 -25.26
C ASN A 240 0.42 -1.38 -26.00
N LYS A 241 0.89 -2.62 -25.83
CA LYS A 241 2.05 -3.14 -26.56
C LYS A 241 1.85 -3.14 -28.08
N THR A 242 0.62 -3.36 -28.54
CA THR A 242 0.27 -3.29 -29.97
C THR A 242 -0.02 -1.88 -30.47
N LYS A 243 -0.61 -1.00 -29.64
CA LYS A 243 -1.05 0.34 -30.05
C LYS A 243 0.05 1.39 -29.97
N ILE A 244 0.87 1.33 -28.92
CA ILE A 244 1.89 2.33 -28.64
C ILE A 244 3.21 1.80 -29.19
N LYS A 245 3.54 2.24 -30.41
CA LYS A 245 4.84 1.98 -31.01
C LYS A 245 5.93 2.69 -30.20
N GLY A 246 7.04 2.00 -30.01
CA GLY A 246 8.26 2.58 -29.45
C GLY A 246 9.36 2.57 -30.49
N PHE A 247 10.44 3.28 -30.20
CA PHE A 247 11.68 3.13 -30.96
C PHE A 247 12.23 1.71 -30.79
N VAL A 248 13.02 1.24 -31.75
CA VAL A 248 13.68 -0.08 -31.68
C VAL A 248 15.14 0.15 -31.39
N PHE A 249 15.66 -0.42 -30.31
CA PHE A 249 17.09 -0.44 -30.02
C PHE A 249 17.66 -1.83 -30.34
N GLU A 250 18.18 -2.00 -31.55
CA GLU A 250 18.74 -3.28 -32.02
C GLU A 250 20.24 -3.40 -31.70
N ASN A 251 20.95 -2.27 -31.81
CA ASN A 251 22.40 -2.24 -31.72
C ASN A 251 22.86 -2.19 -30.27
N VAL A 252 23.88 -2.98 -29.97
CA VAL A 252 24.69 -2.88 -28.74
C VAL A 252 26.13 -2.79 -29.21
N SER A 253 26.67 -1.57 -29.23
CA SER A 253 27.92 -1.22 -29.89
C SER A 253 28.89 -0.60 -28.88
N ASP A 254 29.59 0.46 -29.26
CA ASP A 254 30.80 0.92 -28.58
C ASP A 254 30.50 1.65 -27.27
N TYR A 255 29.38 2.38 -27.14
CA TYR A 255 29.06 3.02 -25.87
C TYR A 255 28.74 2.00 -24.80
N PHE A 256 27.83 1.04 -25.07
CA PHE A 256 27.47 0.02 -24.09
C PHE A 256 28.63 -0.96 -23.83
N ASN A 257 29.18 -1.59 -24.88
CA ASN A 257 30.20 -2.63 -24.70
C ASN A 257 31.54 -2.04 -24.24
N GLY A 258 31.89 -0.84 -24.72
CA GLY A 258 33.09 -0.13 -24.30
C GLY A 258 33.04 0.19 -22.81
N PHE A 259 31.94 0.82 -22.35
CA PHE A 259 31.75 1.09 -20.93
C PHE A 259 31.77 -0.20 -20.09
N TYR A 260 31.01 -1.22 -20.51
CA TYR A 260 30.88 -2.48 -19.78
C TYR A 260 32.22 -3.22 -19.60
N LYS A 261 33.11 -3.16 -20.59
CA LYS A 261 34.39 -3.86 -20.57
C LYS A 261 35.52 -3.05 -19.93
N ASN A 262 35.55 -1.73 -20.16
CA ASN A 262 36.74 -0.92 -19.88
C ASN A 262 36.55 0.08 -18.74
N ASN A 263 35.31 0.56 -18.50
CA ASN A 263 35.05 1.65 -17.55
C ASN A 263 34.25 1.19 -16.33
N LEU A 264 33.57 0.04 -16.40
CA LEU A 264 32.78 -0.48 -15.28
C LEU A 264 33.72 -0.95 -14.14
N PRO A 265 33.67 -0.33 -12.95
CA PRO A 265 34.67 -0.58 -11.90
C PRO A 265 34.38 -1.84 -11.06
N PHE A 266 33.28 -2.56 -11.33
CA PHE A 266 32.86 -3.74 -10.56
C PHE A 266 32.03 -4.70 -11.44
N ASP A 267 31.96 -5.97 -11.02
CA ASP A 267 31.09 -6.94 -11.68
C ASP A 267 29.60 -6.70 -11.38
N LEU A 268 28.77 -6.77 -12.42
CA LEU A 268 27.32 -6.76 -12.25
C LEU A 268 26.82 -8.05 -11.60
N THR A 269 25.89 -7.89 -10.67
CA THR A 269 25.12 -8.99 -10.05
C THR A 269 24.27 -9.74 -11.09
N ASN A 270 23.85 -10.96 -10.79
CA ASN A 270 22.99 -11.74 -11.68
C ASN A 270 21.62 -11.07 -11.82
N ALA A 271 21.11 -10.47 -10.74
CA ALA A 271 19.88 -9.69 -10.76
C ALA A 271 19.99 -8.48 -11.71
N GLN A 272 21.08 -7.69 -11.66
CA GLN A 272 21.30 -6.57 -12.59
C GLN A 272 21.41 -7.05 -14.05
N LYS A 273 22.15 -8.14 -14.31
CA LYS A 273 22.27 -8.74 -15.65
C LYS A 273 20.92 -9.22 -16.18
N ARG A 274 20.09 -9.83 -15.34
CA ARG A 274 18.72 -10.27 -15.70
C ARG A 274 17.85 -9.08 -16.08
N VAL A 275 17.85 -8.01 -15.27
CA VAL A 275 17.08 -6.80 -15.55
C VAL A 275 17.52 -6.13 -16.86
N LEU A 276 18.81 -6.04 -17.14
CA LEU A 276 19.31 -5.49 -18.41
C LEU A 276 18.85 -6.31 -19.62
N LYS A 277 18.80 -7.64 -19.50
CA LYS A 277 18.24 -8.52 -20.56
C LYS A 277 16.74 -8.29 -20.76
N GLU A 278 15.98 -8.11 -19.67
CA GLU A 278 14.55 -7.78 -19.72
C GLU A 278 14.33 -6.44 -20.44
N ILE A 279 15.09 -5.39 -20.08
CA ILE A 279 15.04 -4.07 -20.71
C ILE A 279 15.39 -4.17 -22.19
N ARG A 280 16.50 -4.82 -22.54
CA ARG A 280 16.93 -5.02 -23.94
C ARG A 280 15.84 -5.70 -24.77
N LYS A 281 15.18 -6.73 -24.24
CA LYS A 281 14.10 -7.43 -24.93
C LYS A 281 12.91 -6.51 -25.21
N ASP A 282 12.59 -5.61 -24.29
CA ASP A 282 11.45 -4.68 -24.47
C ASP A 282 11.76 -3.61 -25.50
N VAL A 283 12.92 -2.94 -25.40
CA VAL A 283 13.31 -1.88 -26.34
C VAL A 283 13.59 -2.41 -27.74
N ALA A 284 13.91 -3.71 -27.89
CA ALA A 284 14.03 -4.37 -29.19
C ALA A 284 12.67 -4.82 -29.78
N SER A 285 11.56 -4.71 -29.05
CA SER A 285 10.27 -5.29 -29.47
C SER A 285 9.45 -4.41 -30.42
N GLY A 286 9.85 -3.15 -30.63
CA GLY A 286 9.08 -2.13 -31.37
C GLY A 286 7.85 -1.60 -30.64
N ALA A 287 7.58 -2.08 -29.43
CA ALA A 287 6.58 -1.53 -28.53
C ALA A 287 7.23 -0.55 -27.54
N HIS A 288 6.46 0.44 -27.10
CA HIS A 288 6.91 1.36 -26.07
C HIS A 288 7.14 0.63 -24.73
N MET A 289 8.39 0.59 -24.26
CA MET A 289 8.73 0.11 -22.92
C MET A 289 8.20 1.09 -21.85
N ASN A 290 7.47 0.56 -20.87
CA ASN A 290 7.04 1.27 -19.68
C ASN A 290 7.27 0.38 -18.45
N ARG A 291 8.44 0.54 -17.81
CA ARG A 291 8.96 -0.44 -16.84
C ARG A 291 9.29 0.21 -15.50
N LEU A 292 8.87 -0.42 -14.41
CA LEU A 292 9.26 -0.11 -13.05
C LEU A 292 10.45 -1.00 -12.63
N LEU A 293 11.60 -0.37 -12.45
CA LEU A 293 12.78 -0.94 -11.82
C LEU A 293 12.74 -0.72 -10.31
N GLN A 294 12.60 -1.82 -9.58
CA GLN A 294 12.61 -1.84 -8.14
C GLN A 294 13.84 -2.57 -7.63
N GLY A 295 14.43 -2.06 -6.56
CA GLY A 295 15.50 -2.73 -5.85
C GLY A 295 15.75 -2.01 -4.55
N ASP A 296 16.40 -2.69 -3.60
CA ASP A 296 16.71 -2.09 -2.31
C ASP A 296 17.63 -0.85 -2.46
N VAL A 297 17.69 0.03 -1.46
CA VAL A 297 18.61 1.17 -1.44
C VAL A 297 20.04 0.65 -1.61
N GLY A 298 20.76 1.12 -2.63
CA GLY A 298 22.13 0.66 -2.93
C GLY A 298 22.23 -0.66 -3.71
N SER A 299 21.14 -1.20 -4.25
CA SER A 299 21.15 -2.37 -5.18
C SER A 299 21.75 -2.09 -6.57
N GLY A 300 22.26 -0.87 -6.83
CA GLY A 300 22.82 -0.50 -8.13
C GLY A 300 21.76 -0.17 -9.19
N LYS A 301 20.61 0.40 -8.83
CA LYS A 301 19.62 0.89 -9.81
C LYS A 301 20.23 1.91 -10.79
N THR A 302 21.08 2.81 -10.30
CA THR A 302 21.76 3.82 -11.11
C THR A 302 22.65 3.22 -12.20
N ILE A 303 23.33 2.09 -11.94
CA ILE A 303 24.17 1.46 -12.97
C ILE A 303 23.32 0.81 -14.07
N VAL A 304 22.18 0.22 -13.71
CA VAL A 304 21.21 -0.31 -14.69
C VAL A 304 20.63 0.83 -15.53
N ALA A 305 20.31 1.96 -14.91
CA ALA A 305 19.86 3.16 -15.60
C ALA A 305 20.90 3.67 -16.60
N LEU A 306 22.16 3.82 -16.17
CA LEU A 306 23.26 4.26 -17.03
C LEU A 306 23.45 3.36 -18.25
N LEU A 307 23.57 2.05 -18.02
CA LEU A 307 23.71 1.07 -19.12
C LEU A 307 22.51 1.10 -20.09
N THR A 308 21.31 1.41 -19.58
CA THR A 308 20.13 1.57 -20.45
C THR A 308 20.21 2.86 -21.28
N MET A 309 20.76 3.95 -20.73
CA MET A 309 21.00 5.18 -21.51
C MET A 309 22.04 4.94 -22.61
N LEU A 310 23.14 4.24 -22.29
CA LEU A 310 24.18 3.89 -23.29
C LEU A 310 23.62 3.03 -24.43
N LEU A 311 22.68 2.13 -24.12
CA LEU A 311 21.96 1.38 -25.14
C LEU A 311 21.16 2.29 -26.10
N ALA A 312 20.57 3.38 -25.59
CA ALA A 312 19.90 4.36 -26.45
C ALA A 312 20.91 5.14 -27.32
N LEU A 313 22.09 5.50 -26.76
CA LEU A 313 23.15 6.19 -27.49
C LEU A 313 23.69 5.34 -28.65
N ASP A 314 23.89 4.04 -28.43
CA ASP A 314 24.32 3.08 -29.48
C ASP A 314 23.36 3.03 -30.68
N ASN A 315 22.11 3.47 -30.50
CA ASN A 315 21.08 3.52 -31.53
C ASN A 315 20.81 4.94 -32.04
N GLY A 316 21.67 5.91 -31.73
CA GLY A 316 21.56 7.30 -32.23
C GLY A 316 20.48 8.14 -31.53
N PHE A 317 20.08 7.74 -30.33
CA PHE A 317 19.12 8.48 -29.51
C PHE A 317 19.80 9.20 -28.34
N GLN A 318 19.16 10.25 -27.84
CA GLN A 318 19.50 10.93 -26.59
C GLN A 318 18.74 10.29 -25.42
N ALA A 319 19.25 10.50 -24.20
CA ALA A 319 18.65 9.99 -22.97
C ALA A 319 18.49 11.08 -21.91
N THR A 320 17.57 10.87 -20.96
CA THR A 320 17.39 11.79 -19.84
C THR A 320 17.11 11.10 -18.51
N ILE A 321 17.56 11.72 -17.40
CA ILE A 321 17.16 11.36 -16.03
C ILE A 321 16.40 12.53 -15.41
N MET A 322 15.17 12.26 -14.97
CA MET A 322 14.36 13.20 -14.19
C MET A 322 14.38 12.80 -12.71
N ALA A 323 14.84 13.71 -11.85
CA ALA A 323 14.89 13.55 -10.41
C ALA A 323 14.00 14.59 -9.68
N PRO A 324 13.42 14.28 -8.51
CA PRO A 324 12.40 15.13 -7.87
C PRO A 324 12.96 16.42 -7.26
N THR A 325 14.26 16.46 -6.96
CA THR A 325 14.92 17.60 -6.35
C THR A 325 16.24 17.91 -7.05
N GLU A 326 16.69 19.16 -6.95
CA GLU A 326 17.96 19.59 -7.53
C GLU A 326 19.15 18.83 -6.94
N ILE A 327 19.10 18.50 -5.65
CA ILE A 327 20.13 17.72 -4.96
C ILE A 327 20.28 16.33 -5.59
N LEU A 328 19.18 15.63 -5.83
CA LEU A 328 19.20 14.31 -6.48
C LEU A 328 19.64 14.42 -7.94
N ALA A 329 19.21 15.45 -8.66
CA ALA A 329 19.66 15.69 -10.03
C ALA A 329 21.18 15.91 -10.10
N ASN A 330 21.73 16.73 -9.19
CA ASN A 330 23.18 16.95 -9.10
C ASN A 330 23.95 15.68 -8.75
N GLN A 331 23.42 14.83 -7.87
CA GLN A 331 24.05 13.55 -7.55
C GLN A 331 24.09 12.59 -8.73
N HIS A 332 22.99 12.47 -9.45
CA HIS A 332 22.97 11.69 -10.69
C HIS A 332 23.94 12.27 -11.72
N TYR A 333 23.98 13.60 -11.85
CA TYR A 333 24.92 14.27 -12.75
C TYR A 333 26.38 13.97 -12.41
N MET A 334 26.78 14.15 -11.15
CA MET A 334 28.14 13.84 -10.71
C MET A 334 28.48 12.36 -10.90
N ALA A 335 27.62 11.45 -10.43
CA ALA A 335 27.87 10.02 -10.51
C ALA A 335 27.92 9.49 -11.96
N VAL A 336 27.04 9.98 -12.83
CA VAL A 336 27.06 9.60 -14.25
C VAL A 336 28.26 10.20 -14.96
N SER A 337 28.60 11.46 -14.69
CA SER A 337 29.75 12.11 -15.33
C SER A 337 31.08 11.46 -14.92
N GLU A 338 31.23 11.09 -13.64
CA GLU A 338 32.40 10.38 -13.13
C GLU A 338 32.54 8.98 -13.77
N LEU A 339 31.44 8.22 -13.87
CA LEU A 339 31.48 6.90 -14.50
C LEU A 339 31.80 6.96 -16.00
N LEU A 340 31.36 8.01 -16.69
CA LEU A 340 31.59 8.19 -18.13
C LEU A 340 32.89 8.95 -18.44
N GLU A 341 33.73 9.22 -17.44
CA GLU A 341 35.01 9.89 -17.64
C GLU A 341 35.88 9.11 -18.65
N GLY A 342 36.45 9.83 -19.62
CA GLY A 342 37.25 9.24 -20.70
C GLY A 342 36.44 8.69 -21.88
N MET A 343 35.11 8.76 -21.86
CA MET A 343 34.27 8.45 -23.02
C MET A 343 33.87 9.74 -23.76
N ASP A 344 33.65 9.64 -25.08
CA ASP A 344 33.16 10.76 -25.90
C ASP A 344 31.64 10.94 -25.73
N ILE A 345 31.21 11.20 -24.49
CA ILE A 345 29.80 11.36 -24.13
C ILE A 345 29.60 12.66 -23.34
N ASN A 346 28.96 13.64 -23.99
CA ASN A 346 28.51 14.86 -23.32
C ASN A 346 27.31 14.60 -22.39
N VAL A 347 27.48 15.01 -21.13
CA VAL A 347 26.45 14.99 -20.08
C VAL A 347 26.29 16.41 -19.52
N ASP A 348 25.06 16.89 -19.37
CA ASP A 348 24.75 18.20 -18.77
C ASP A 348 23.56 18.10 -17.80
N ILE A 349 23.41 19.14 -16.97
CA ILE A 349 22.35 19.24 -15.97
C ILE A 349 21.43 20.45 -16.19
N LEU A 350 20.12 20.24 -16.08
CA LEU A 350 19.09 21.28 -16.15
C LEU A 350 18.20 21.30 -14.90
N THR A 351 18.47 22.26 -14.02
CA THR A 351 17.68 22.57 -12.82
C THR A 351 17.11 24.00 -12.88
N GLY A 352 16.32 24.40 -11.87
CA GLY A 352 15.80 25.77 -11.76
C GLY A 352 16.90 26.79 -11.44
N SER A 353 17.99 26.34 -10.83
CA SER A 353 19.18 27.13 -10.48
C SER A 353 20.16 27.39 -11.63
N VAL A 354 20.02 26.72 -12.79
CA VAL A 354 20.94 26.91 -13.93
C VAL A 354 20.79 28.31 -14.54
N LYS A 355 21.92 29.03 -14.66
CA LYS A 355 21.97 30.39 -15.25
C LYS A 355 21.50 30.41 -16.70
N THR A 356 20.88 31.52 -17.10
CA THR A 356 20.30 31.72 -18.45
C THR A 356 21.28 31.47 -19.60
N LYS A 357 22.56 31.85 -19.46
CA LYS A 357 23.58 31.63 -20.48
C LYS A 357 23.80 30.13 -20.75
N LYS A 358 24.13 29.37 -19.70
CA LYS A 358 24.33 27.92 -19.79
C LYS A 358 23.07 27.19 -20.24
N ARG A 359 21.89 27.66 -19.82
CA ARG A 359 20.60 27.13 -20.28
C ARG A 359 20.41 27.26 -21.80
N ARG A 360 20.85 28.36 -22.42
CA ARG A 360 20.82 28.53 -23.89
C ARG A 360 21.77 27.55 -24.58
N GLU A 361 22.98 27.37 -24.06
CA GLU A 361 23.96 26.40 -24.57
C GLU A 361 23.38 24.96 -24.50
N ILE A 362 22.79 24.58 -23.36
CA ILE A 362 22.13 23.28 -23.20
C ILE A 362 21.02 23.08 -24.24
N HIS A 363 20.15 24.09 -24.44
CA HIS A 363 19.07 23.98 -25.44
C HIS A 363 19.61 23.81 -26.86
N GLN A 364 20.64 24.57 -27.23
CA GLN A 364 21.28 24.45 -28.54
C GLN A 364 21.87 23.04 -28.74
N ASN A 365 22.64 22.56 -27.76
CA ASN A 365 23.28 21.25 -27.83
C ASN A 365 22.28 20.07 -27.82
N LEU A 366 21.09 20.27 -27.25
CA LEU A 366 20.01 19.28 -27.30
C LEU A 366 19.38 19.19 -28.68
N GLU A 367 19.15 20.34 -29.32
CA GLU A 367 18.53 20.45 -30.64
C GLU A 367 19.48 19.98 -31.76
N ASP A 368 20.78 20.27 -31.66
CA ASP A 368 21.78 19.80 -32.64
C ASP A 368 22.20 18.33 -32.43
N GLY A 369 21.96 17.79 -31.23
CA GLY A 369 22.22 16.40 -30.85
C GLY A 369 23.63 16.15 -30.29
N THR A 370 24.43 17.18 -30.07
CA THR A 370 25.76 17.08 -29.45
C THR A 370 25.69 16.73 -27.97
N LEU A 371 24.58 17.05 -27.30
CA LEU A 371 24.33 16.64 -25.92
C LEU A 371 23.64 15.27 -25.87
N HIS A 372 24.33 14.24 -25.37
CA HIS A 372 23.82 12.87 -25.36
C HIS A 372 22.90 12.57 -24.17
N ILE A 373 23.27 13.02 -22.97
CA ILE A 373 22.55 12.75 -21.73
C ILE A 373 22.22 14.05 -21.02
N LEU A 374 20.93 14.25 -20.70
CA LEU A 374 20.47 15.40 -19.92
C LEU A 374 19.87 14.95 -18.58
N ILE A 375 20.40 15.46 -17.49
CA ILE A 375 19.90 15.16 -16.14
C ILE A 375 19.21 16.39 -15.57
N GLY A 376 18.08 16.25 -14.88
CA GLY A 376 17.37 17.44 -14.42
C GLY A 376 16.17 17.18 -13.54
N THR A 377 15.48 18.26 -13.21
CA THR A 377 14.24 18.20 -12.42
C THR A 377 13.02 18.39 -13.33
N HIS A 378 11.89 18.83 -12.78
CA HIS A 378 10.70 19.21 -13.54
C HIS A 378 10.98 20.26 -14.66
N ALA A 379 12.11 20.96 -14.60
CA ALA A 379 12.60 21.83 -15.67
C ALA A 379 12.72 21.13 -17.04
N LEU A 380 12.96 19.81 -17.07
CA LEU A 380 13.00 19.00 -18.29
C LEU A 380 11.66 18.97 -19.04
N LEU A 381 10.55 19.21 -18.33
CA LEU A 381 9.19 19.15 -18.87
C LEU A 381 8.73 20.48 -19.49
N GLU A 382 9.56 21.52 -19.44
CA GLU A 382 9.26 22.81 -20.06
C GLU A 382 9.21 22.69 -21.59
N ASP A 383 8.33 23.45 -22.24
CA ASP A 383 8.13 23.37 -23.70
C ASP A 383 9.37 23.80 -24.51
N LYS A 384 10.25 24.59 -23.90
CA LYS A 384 11.52 25.05 -24.48
C LYS A 384 12.58 23.95 -24.56
N VAL A 385 12.46 22.88 -23.77
CA VAL A 385 13.41 21.76 -23.81
C VAL A 385 13.05 20.86 -24.98
N LYS A 386 13.80 20.95 -26.07
CA LYS A 386 13.60 20.15 -27.28
C LYS A 386 14.83 19.28 -27.52
N PHE A 387 14.59 17.98 -27.61
CA PHE A 387 15.62 17.02 -27.98
C PHE A 387 15.60 16.85 -29.49
N LYS A 388 16.75 16.58 -30.09
CA LYS A 388 16.84 16.12 -31.48
C LYS A 388 16.14 14.76 -31.64
N ASN A 389 16.45 13.82 -30.76
CA ASN A 389 15.90 12.48 -30.82
C ASN A 389 15.94 11.78 -29.45
N LEU A 390 14.97 12.07 -28.56
CA LEU A 390 14.88 11.42 -27.25
C LEU A 390 14.40 9.97 -27.40
N GLY A 391 15.22 9.00 -27.02
CA GLY A 391 14.87 7.57 -27.11
C GLY A 391 14.44 6.97 -25.78
N ILE A 392 14.98 7.45 -24.65
CA ILE A 392 14.63 6.94 -23.33
C ILE A 392 14.60 8.04 -22.27
N ALA A 393 13.61 7.99 -21.38
CA ALA A 393 13.53 8.82 -20.19
C ALA A 393 13.45 7.97 -18.92
N ILE A 394 14.36 8.25 -17.99
CA ILE A 394 14.47 7.59 -16.70
C ILE A 394 13.89 8.51 -15.63
N ILE A 395 13.00 8.00 -14.77
CA ILE A 395 12.35 8.76 -13.72
C ILE A 395 12.72 8.15 -12.37
N ASP A 396 13.40 8.90 -11.52
CA ASP A 396 13.74 8.46 -10.16
C ASP A 396 12.71 8.96 -9.14
N GLU A 397 12.42 8.13 -8.13
CA GLU A 397 11.43 8.40 -7.08
C GLU A 397 10.06 8.90 -7.59
N GLN A 398 9.42 8.07 -8.44
CA GLN A 398 8.19 8.44 -9.18
C GLN A 398 7.04 8.99 -8.35
N HIS A 399 6.92 8.65 -7.07
CA HIS A 399 5.78 9.00 -6.24
C HIS A 399 5.66 10.52 -5.99
N ARG A 400 6.69 11.30 -6.34
CA ARG A 400 6.69 12.77 -6.28
C ARG A 400 6.20 13.44 -7.56
N PHE A 401 5.99 12.70 -8.65
CA PHE A 401 5.60 13.25 -9.96
C PHE A 401 4.17 12.87 -10.35
N GLY A 402 3.40 13.86 -10.77
CA GLY A 402 2.01 13.65 -11.20
C GLY A 402 1.91 12.95 -12.56
N VAL A 403 0.81 12.23 -12.80
CA VAL A 403 0.56 11.51 -14.08
C VAL A 403 0.68 12.45 -15.30
N LYS A 404 0.14 13.66 -15.21
CA LYS A 404 0.19 14.68 -16.28
C LYS A 404 1.61 15.16 -16.62
N GLN A 405 2.53 15.13 -15.65
CA GLN A 405 3.92 15.53 -15.88
C GLN A 405 4.64 14.49 -16.76
N ARG A 406 4.33 13.20 -16.59
CA ARG A 406 4.92 12.11 -17.38
C ARG A 406 4.45 12.14 -18.84
N ALA A 407 3.18 12.47 -19.08
CA ALA A 407 2.63 12.58 -20.44
C ALA A 407 3.36 13.64 -21.28
N LYS A 408 3.96 14.67 -20.66
CA LYS A 408 4.77 15.67 -21.39
C LYS A 408 6.07 15.13 -21.96
N LEU A 409 6.63 14.04 -21.40
CA LEU A 409 7.81 13.37 -21.97
C LEU A 409 7.44 12.60 -23.24
N TRP A 410 6.21 12.09 -23.32
CA TRP A 410 5.74 11.33 -24.48
C TRP A 410 5.69 12.19 -25.74
N THR A 411 5.46 13.50 -25.57
CA THR A 411 5.39 14.46 -26.68
C THR A 411 6.73 15.07 -27.06
N LYS A 412 7.85 14.62 -26.46
CA LYS A 412 9.19 15.15 -26.76
C LYS A 412 9.84 14.53 -28.01
N ASN A 413 9.17 13.58 -28.65
CA ASN A 413 9.60 12.96 -29.90
C ASN A 413 8.37 12.48 -30.69
N GLU A 414 8.53 12.09 -31.96
CA GLU A 414 7.44 11.63 -32.84
C GLU A 414 6.78 10.34 -32.31
N LEU A 415 7.59 9.39 -31.87
CA LEU A 415 7.16 8.24 -31.08
C LEU A 415 7.49 8.52 -29.60
N PRO A 416 6.70 7.97 -28.66
CA PRO A 416 7.00 8.16 -27.25
C PRO A 416 8.35 7.50 -26.91
N PRO A 417 9.26 8.20 -26.21
CA PRO A 417 10.49 7.62 -25.71
C PRO A 417 10.17 6.52 -24.70
N HIS A 418 11.01 5.49 -24.64
CA HIS A 418 10.88 4.45 -23.63
C HIS A 418 10.97 5.03 -22.21
N ILE A 419 10.16 4.51 -21.29
CA ILE A 419 10.11 4.98 -19.91
C ILE A 419 10.63 3.89 -18.97
N LEU A 420 11.67 4.24 -18.19
CA LEU A 420 12.18 3.45 -17.08
C LEU A 420 11.97 4.22 -15.77
N VAL A 421 11.15 3.68 -14.89
CA VAL A 421 10.86 4.28 -13.59
C VAL A 421 11.65 3.55 -12.51
N MET A 422 12.30 4.28 -11.61
CA MET A 422 13.04 3.71 -10.48
C MET A 422 12.36 4.06 -9.15
N THR A 423 12.41 3.11 -8.21
CA THR A 423 12.01 3.35 -6.82
C THR A 423 13.05 2.75 -5.88
N ALA A 424 13.44 3.51 -4.85
CA ALA A 424 14.27 2.97 -3.77
C ALA A 424 13.45 2.24 -2.71
N THR A 425 12.13 2.49 -2.64
CA THR A 425 11.23 1.74 -1.76
C THR A 425 10.81 0.45 -2.43
N PRO A 426 11.11 -0.71 -1.82
CA PRO A 426 10.54 -1.95 -2.31
C PRO A 426 9.03 -1.91 -2.10
N ILE A 427 8.28 -2.10 -3.18
CA ILE A 427 6.84 -2.31 -3.20
C ILE A 427 6.61 -3.83 -3.16
N PRO A 428 5.74 -4.37 -2.30
CA PRO A 428 5.41 -5.79 -2.33
C PRO A 428 4.94 -6.18 -3.73
N ARG A 429 5.44 -7.29 -4.25
CA ARG A 429 5.16 -7.72 -5.64
C ARG A 429 3.65 -7.78 -5.92
N THR A 430 2.88 -8.23 -4.94
CA THR A 430 1.42 -8.31 -4.98
C THR A 430 0.76 -6.94 -5.15
N LEU A 431 1.21 -5.93 -4.39
CA LEU A 431 0.75 -4.56 -4.53
C LEU A 431 1.15 -3.96 -5.87
N ALA A 432 2.38 -4.25 -6.33
CA ALA A 432 2.87 -3.79 -7.62
C ALA A 432 2.04 -4.36 -8.79
N MET A 433 1.71 -5.66 -8.75
CA MET A 433 0.85 -6.33 -9.73
C MET A 433 -0.58 -5.82 -9.77
N SER A 434 -1.06 -5.27 -8.66
CA SER A 434 -2.43 -4.77 -8.48
C SER A 434 -2.58 -3.30 -8.86
N VAL A 435 -1.67 -2.44 -8.37
CA VAL A 435 -1.83 -0.97 -8.47
C VAL A 435 -1.04 -0.37 -9.63
N TYR A 436 0.08 -0.99 -10.01
CA TYR A 436 0.92 -0.58 -11.12
C TYR A 436 0.86 -1.58 -12.28
N GLY A 437 -0.29 -2.25 -12.44
CA GLY A 437 -0.44 -3.37 -13.37
C GLY A 437 -0.30 -3.01 -14.87
N ASP A 438 -0.20 -1.73 -15.20
CA ASP A 438 0.16 -1.22 -16.53
C ASP A 438 1.68 -1.17 -16.78
N LEU A 439 2.50 -1.25 -15.72
CA LEU A 439 3.96 -1.28 -15.78
C LEU A 439 4.51 -2.71 -15.82
N ASP A 440 5.55 -2.92 -16.61
CA ASP A 440 6.43 -4.07 -16.47
C ASP A 440 7.29 -3.92 -15.21
N ILE A 441 7.40 -4.95 -14.38
CA ILE A 441 8.13 -4.86 -13.11
C ILE A 441 9.42 -5.67 -13.21
N SER A 442 10.55 -5.00 -13.03
CA SER A 442 11.87 -5.61 -12.83
C SER A 442 12.29 -5.45 -11.38
N VAL A 443 12.79 -6.53 -10.79
CA VAL A 443 13.27 -6.55 -9.41
C VAL A 443 14.77 -6.83 -9.39
N ILE A 444 15.53 -6.02 -8.66
CA ILE A 444 16.92 -6.29 -8.25
C ILE A 444 16.89 -6.76 -6.79
N ASP A 445 17.03 -8.08 -6.61
CA ASP A 445 16.97 -8.82 -5.36
C ASP A 445 18.35 -9.19 -4.78
N GLU A 446 19.43 -8.79 -5.45
CA GLU A 446 20.81 -9.00 -5.02
C GLU A 446 21.48 -7.66 -4.63
N LEU A 447 22.27 -7.67 -3.57
CA LEU A 447 23.12 -6.53 -3.20
C LEU A 447 24.49 -6.64 -3.90
N PRO A 448 25.14 -5.52 -4.27
CA PRO A 448 26.48 -5.55 -4.85
C PRO A 448 27.51 -6.19 -3.91
N PRO A 449 28.52 -6.90 -4.44
CA PRO A 449 29.58 -7.50 -3.64
C PRO A 449 30.37 -6.44 -2.86
N GLY A 450 30.78 -6.78 -1.63
CA GLY A 450 31.58 -5.91 -0.74
C GLY A 450 30.80 -5.06 0.26
N ARG A 451 29.46 -4.98 0.14
CA ARG A 451 28.64 -4.23 1.09
C ARG A 451 28.37 -5.03 2.37
N LYS A 452 28.65 -4.44 3.53
CA LYS A 452 28.31 -5.01 4.85
C LYS A 452 26.91 -4.63 5.25
N GLU A 453 26.19 -5.57 5.86
CA GLU A 453 24.85 -5.32 6.40
C GLU A 453 24.90 -4.32 7.57
N VAL A 454 23.95 -3.39 7.61
CA VAL A 454 23.83 -2.40 8.68
C VAL A 454 23.31 -3.07 9.95
N LYS A 455 24.12 -3.07 11.02
CA LYS A 455 23.71 -3.62 12.32
C LYS A 455 22.64 -2.73 12.94
N THR A 456 21.41 -3.21 12.95
CA THR A 456 20.25 -2.47 13.45
C THR A 456 19.94 -2.91 14.88
N VAL A 457 19.82 -1.97 15.81
CA VAL A 457 19.50 -2.25 17.22
C VAL A 457 18.41 -1.32 17.72
N HIS A 458 17.52 -1.85 18.55
CA HIS A 458 16.51 -1.07 19.26
C HIS A 458 16.98 -0.79 20.70
N ARG A 459 16.84 0.46 21.13
CA ARG A 459 17.19 0.95 22.46
C ARG A 459 16.09 1.86 22.99
N TYR A 460 15.95 1.91 24.30
CA TYR A 460 15.02 2.83 24.94
C TYR A 460 15.69 4.16 25.27
N ASP A 461 14.90 5.21 25.47
CA ASP A 461 15.42 6.53 25.85
C ASP A 461 16.32 6.49 27.11
N SER A 462 16.07 5.55 28.03
CA SER A 462 16.93 5.31 29.20
C SER A 462 18.39 4.96 28.85
N ASN A 463 18.65 4.48 27.63
CA ASN A 463 19.99 4.11 27.17
C ASN A 463 20.72 5.25 26.45
N ARG A 464 20.17 6.48 26.41
CA ARG A 464 20.72 7.63 25.66
C ARG A 464 22.20 7.90 25.95
N LEU A 465 22.61 7.87 27.22
CA LEU A 465 24.03 8.06 27.60
C LEU A 465 24.97 7.03 26.97
N SER A 466 24.53 5.77 26.88
CA SER A 466 25.32 4.72 26.23
C SER A 466 25.44 4.92 24.72
N VAL A 467 24.38 5.45 24.08
CA VAL A 467 24.37 5.80 22.66
C VAL A 467 25.31 6.99 22.39
N PHE A 468 25.31 8.00 23.25
CA PHE A 468 26.24 9.13 23.14
C PHE A 468 27.70 8.72 23.31
N LYS A 469 27.99 7.80 24.24
CA LYS A 469 29.33 7.20 24.35
C LYS A 469 29.73 6.50 23.05
N PHE A 470 28.84 5.66 22.51
CA PHE A 470 29.07 4.97 21.24
C PHE A 470 29.33 5.95 20.07
N MET A 471 28.57 7.05 20.00
CA MET A 471 28.83 8.09 19.00
C MET A 471 30.23 8.70 19.14
N LYS A 472 30.69 9.00 20.36
CA LYS A 472 32.04 9.54 20.59
C LYS A 472 33.11 8.56 20.10
N ASP A 473 32.93 7.27 20.38
CA ASP A 473 33.86 6.22 19.95
C ASP A 473 33.92 6.09 18.41
N GLU A 474 32.79 6.25 17.73
CA GLU A 474 32.72 6.21 16.26
C GLU A 474 33.29 7.47 15.61
N ILE A 475 33.00 8.65 16.17
CA ILE A 475 33.58 9.92 15.70
C ILE A 475 35.10 9.94 15.89
N ALA A 476 35.61 9.35 16.98
CA ALA A 476 37.05 9.23 17.22
C ALA A 476 37.77 8.38 16.15
N LYS A 477 37.05 7.50 15.44
CA LYS A 477 37.56 6.73 14.29
C LYS A 477 37.50 7.52 12.97
N GLY A 478 37.13 8.80 13.01
CA GLY A 478 36.98 9.66 11.84
C GLY A 478 35.63 9.56 11.15
N ARG A 479 34.63 8.93 11.78
CA ARG A 479 33.32 8.66 11.17
C ARG A 479 32.30 9.76 11.49
N GLN A 480 31.23 9.81 10.71
CA GLN A 480 30.15 10.78 10.88
C GLN A 480 28.82 10.13 11.30
N VAL A 481 27.96 10.91 11.97
CA VAL A 481 26.72 10.44 12.60
C VAL A 481 25.51 11.24 12.12
N TYR A 482 24.44 10.55 11.73
CA TYR A 482 23.12 11.12 11.53
C TYR A 482 22.24 10.96 12.78
N ILE A 483 21.50 12.02 13.14
CA ILE A 483 20.47 11.99 14.19
C ILE A 483 19.18 12.54 13.59
N VAL A 484 18.15 11.70 13.50
CA VAL A 484 16.90 12.02 12.82
C VAL A 484 15.74 12.07 13.80
N TYR A 485 15.03 13.20 13.82
CA TYR A 485 13.83 13.42 14.62
C TYR A 485 12.56 13.34 13.75
N PRO A 486 11.45 12.80 14.27
CA PRO A 486 10.19 12.73 13.53
C PRO A 486 9.57 14.12 13.35
N LEU A 487 8.79 14.26 12.27
CA LEU A 487 7.84 15.36 12.11
C LEU A 487 6.45 14.88 12.59
N ILE A 488 5.82 15.62 13.49
CA ILE A 488 4.43 15.43 13.92
C ILE A 488 3.55 16.26 12.99
N GLN A 489 2.88 15.58 12.06
CA GLN A 489 2.00 16.20 11.06
C GLN A 489 0.87 17.07 11.63
N GLU A 490 0.56 16.98 12.92
CA GLU A 490 -0.54 17.70 13.58
C GLU A 490 -0.14 19.12 14.04
N SER A 491 1.16 19.46 14.20
CA SER A 491 1.56 20.85 14.47
C SER A 491 3.02 21.16 14.12
N GLU A 492 3.24 21.97 13.09
CA GLU A 492 4.58 22.39 12.64
C GLU A 492 5.38 23.21 13.67
N ALA A 493 4.72 23.74 14.71
CA ALA A 493 5.36 24.49 15.79
C ALA A 493 6.01 23.55 16.82
N MET A 494 5.41 22.40 17.10
CA MET A 494 5.93 21.40 18.04
C MET A 494 7.13 20.67 17.44
N ASP A 495 7.11 20.39 16.13
CA ASP A 495 8.22 19.75 15.40
C ASP A 495 9.53 20.53 15.45
N TYR A 496 9.42 21.85 15.28
CA TYR A 496 10.58 22.73 15.35
C TYR A 496 11.16 22.74 16.77
N LYS A 497 10.30 22.73 17.78
CA LYS A 497 10.72 22.69 19.18
C LYS A 497 11.43 21.37 19.51
N ASP A 498 10.86 20.23 19.13
CA ASP A 498 11.46 18.91 19.40
C ASP A 498 12.85 18.76 18.74
N LEU A 499 13.00 19.25 17.50
CA LEU A 499 14.30 19.28 16.81
C LEU A 499 15.30 20.21 17.50
N MET A 500 14.89 21.44 17.85
CA MET A 500 15.78 22.42 18.47
C MET A 500 16.19 21.98 19.89
N ASP A 501 15.26 21.44 20.67
CA ASP A 501 15.53 20.83 21.98
C ASP A 501 16.52 19.65 21.83
N GLY A 502 16.33 18.83 20.78
CA GLY A 502 17.25 17.77 20.40
C GLY A 502 18.64 18.27 20.00
N TYR A 503 18.71 19.32 19.18
CA TYR A 503 19.96 19.97 18.76
C TYR A 503 20.71 20.57 19.96
N GLU A 504 20.02 21.26 20.86
CA GLU A 504 20.62 21.78 22.10
C GLU A 504 21.14 20.65 22.98
N SER A 505 20.37 19.57 23.13
CA SER A 505 20.79 18.37 23.88
C SER A 505 22.10 17.80 23.33
N VAL A 506 22.19 17.64 22.01
CA VAL A 506 23.40 17.14 21.33
C VAL A 506 24.55 18.15 21.46
N SER A 507 24.29 19.44 21.29
CA SER A 507 25.32 20.49 21.41
C SER A 507 25.93 20.58 22.81
N ARG A 508 25.14 20.35 23.87
CA ARG A 508 25.64 20.28 25.24
C ARG A 508 26.58 19.09 25.48
N GLU A 509 26.26 17.93 24.91
CA GLU A 509 27.06 16.71 25.06
C GLU A 509 28.30 16.67 24.13
N PHE A 510 28.21 17.37 22.98
CA PHE A 510 29.24 17.46 21.95
C PHE A 510 29.65 18.93 21.75
N PRO A 511 30.39 19.53 22.71
CA PRO A 511 30.72 20.95 22.68
C PRO A 511 31.81 21.30 21.65
N LEU A 512 31.72 22.53 21.14
CA LEU A 512 32.76 23.18 20.34
C LEU A 512 34.03 23.44 21.20
N PRO A 513 35.22 23.49 20.58
CA PRO A 513 35.51 23.33 19.15
C PRO A 513 35.70 21.87 18.71
N LYS A 514 35.65 20.91 19.65
CA LYS A 514 36.00 19.50 19.39
C LYS A 514 35.03 18.81 18.44
N TYR A 515 33.76 19.17 18.48
CA TYR A 515 32.73 18.64 17.60
C TYR A 515 32.01 19.78 16.90
N GLN A 516 31.80 19.65 15.60
CA GLN A 516 30.91 20.52 14.84
C GLN A 516 29.65 19.76 14.44
N ILE A 517 28.51 20.44 14.60
CA ILE A 517 27.18 19.88 14.36
C ILE A 517 26.52 20.70 13.25
N SER A 518 25.97 20.02 12.25
CA SER A 518 25.08 20.60 11.24
C SER A 518 23.63 20.35 11.59
N ILE A 519 22.74 21.25 11.15
CA ILE A 519 21.29 21.11 11.35
C ILE A 519 20.56 21.25 10.02
N VAL A 520 19.60 20.35 9.76
CA VAL A 520 18.81 20.36 8.52
C VAL A 520 17.33 20.09 8.79
N HIS A 521 16.47 21.05 8.44
CA HIS A 521 15.03 20.90 8.62
C HIS A 521 14.20 21.55 7.52
N GLY A 522 12.93 21.15 7.40
CA GLY A 522 12.03 21.53 6.30
C GLY A 522 11.86 23.04 6.10
N LYS A 523 11.86 23.81 7.21
CA LYS A 523 11.70 25.27 7.20
C LYS A 523 12.94 26.08 6.76
N MET A 524 14.13 25.48 6.66
CA MET A 524 15.32 26.20 6.20
C MET A 524 15.18 26.60 4.73
N LYS A 525 15.75 27.76 4.36
CA LYS A 525 15.82 28.16 2.96
C LYS A 525 16.67 27.14 2.18
N PRO A 526 16.38 26.90 0.89
CA PRO A 526 17.14 25.95 0.09
C PRO A 526 18.66 26.16 0.15
N ALA A 527 19.11 27.42 0.01
CA ALA A 527 20.53 27.76 0.09
C ALA A 527 21.18 27.40 1.44
N ASP A 528 20.47 27.61 2.56
CA ASP A 528 20.97 27.29 3.90
C ASP A 528 21.06 25.76 4.11
N LYS A 529 20.08 25.00 3.57
CA LYS A 529 20.12 23.54 3.58
C LYS A 529 21.31 23.02 2.79
N ASP A 530 21.49 23.53 1.59
CA ASP A 530 22.59 23.10 0.70
C ASP A 530 23.94 23.39 1.35
N TYR A 531 24.09 24.54 2.00
CA TYR A 531 25.28 24.89 2.76
C TYR A 531 25.57 23.90 3.90
N GLU A 532 24.60 23.66 4.80
CA GLU A 532 24.79 22.73 5.93
C GLU A 532 25.00 21.28 5.47
N MET A 533 24.33 20.86 4.38
CA MET A 533 24.58 19.56 3.77
C MET A 533 26.00 19.44 3.22
N GLN A 534 26.51 20.46 2.52
CA GLN A 534 27.87 20.46 1.99
C GLN A 534 28.92 20.39 3.10
N ARG A 535 28.74 21.13 4.20
CA ARG A 535 29.65 21.05 5.36
C ARG A 535 29.74 19.64 5.91
N PHE A 536 28.63 18.91 5.96
CA PHE A 536 28.63 17.52 6.39
C PHE A 536 29.23 16.58 5.34
N VAL A 537 28.92 16.75 4.05
CA VAL A 537 29.54 15.95 2.97
C VAL A 537 31.06 16.11 2.95
N ASN A 538 31.57 17.33 3.15
CA ASN A 538 32.99 17.65 3.18
C ASN A 538 33.72 17.20 4.47
N GLY A 539 32.99 16.67 5.45
CA GLY A 539 33.56 16.23 6.74
C GLY A 539 33.86 17.36 7.73
N GLU A 540 33.45 18.61 7.44
CA GLU A 540 33.62 19.76 8.35
C GLU A 540 32.78 19.58 9.63
N THR A 541 31.60 18.96 9.50
CA THR A 541 30.74 18.58 10.63
C THR A 541 30.71 17.07 10.82
N GLN A 542 30.82 16.62 12.07
CA GLN A 542 30.85 15.18 12.41
C GLN A 542 29.44 14.64 12.69
N ILE A 543 28.51 15.52 13.07
CA ILE A 543 27.14 15.15 13.44
C ILE A 543 26.17 15.99 12.61
N MET A 544 25.16 15.36 12.04
CA MET A 544 24.03 16.03 11.40
C MET A 544 22.73 15.73 12.15
N VAL A 545 22.11 16.78 12.68
CA VAL A 545 20.80 16.73 13.33
C VAL A 545 19.74 17.15 12.31
N ALA A 546 18.75 16.30 12.06
CA ALA A 546 17.76 16.63 11.04
C ALA A 546 16.38 16.03 11.26
N THR A 547 15.42 16.52 10.49
CA THR A 547 14.10 15.90 10.37
C THR A 547 14.06 14.93 9.18
N THR A 548 12.88 14.38 8.87
CA THR A 548 12.67 13.42 7.75
C THR A 548 13.05 13.97 6.37
N VAL A 549 13.48 15.23 6.27
CA VAL A 549 13.96 15.86 5.03
C VAL A 549 15.22 15.17 4.48
N ILE A 550 16.02 14.49 5.32
CA ILE A 550 17.15 13.65 4.87
C ILE A 550 16.70 12.41 4.08
N GLU A 551 15.40 12.10 4.03
CA GLU A 551 14.87 11.11 3.09
C GLU A 551 15.30 11.40 1.63
N VAL A 552 15.73 12.63 1.31
CA VAL A 552 16.16 13.02 -0.04
C VAL A 552 17.68 12.91 -0.23
N GLY A 553 18.11 11.78 -0.77
CA GLY A 553 19.25 11.67 -1.69
C GLY A 553 20.68 11.60 -1.16
N VAL A 554 21.10 12.41 -0.19
CA VAL A 554 22.55 12.64 0.03
C VAL A 554 23.34 11.39 0.41
N ASN A 555 24.39 11.13 -0.37
CA ASN A 555 25.36 10.06 -0.19
C ASN A 555 26.56 10.59 0.61
N VAL A 556 26.77 10.08 1.82
CA VAL A 556 27.97 10.38 2.61
C VAL A 556 28.64 9.06 2.97
N PRO A 557 29.67 8.62 2.22
CA PRO A 557 30.32 7.33 2.44
C PRO A 557 30.89 7.14 3.85
N ASN A 558 31.33 8.24 4.48
CA ASN A 558 31.91 8.26 5.82
C ASN A 558 30.86 8.30 6.96
N ALA A 559 29.58 8.46 6.64
CA ALA A 559 28.50 8.38 7.61
C ALA A 559 28.17 6.91 7.91
N SER A 560 28.55 6.46 9.11
CA SER A 560 28.46 5.05 9.51
C SER A 560 27.42 4.80 10.60
N VAL A 561 26.96 5.83 11.30
CA VAL A 561 25.97 5.70 12.38
C VAL A 561 24.71 6.49 12.05
N MET A 562 23.56 5.82 12.10
CA MET A 562 22.23 6.42 11.96
C MET A 562 21.47 6.26 13.27
N ILE A 563 21.05 7.36 13.89
CA ILE A 563 20.22 7.38 15.09
C ILE A 563 18.86 7.94 14.72
N ILE A 564 17.80 7.19 15.02
CA ILE A 564 16.42 7.61 14.77
C ILE A 564 15.74 7.77 16.12
N GLU A 565 15.46 9.01 16.49
CA GLU A 565 14.78 9.39 17.72
C GLU A 565 13.28 9.14 17.60
N SER A 566 12.61 8.74 18.69
CA SER A 566 11.16 8.46 18.69
C SER A 566 10.71 7.60 17.49
N SER A 567 11.49 6.54 17.22
CA SER A 567 11.35 5.66 16.05
C SER A 567 9.96 5.03 15.91
N GLU A 568 9.19 4.93 16.99
CA GLU A 568 7.79 4.46 16.98
C GLU A 568 6.83 5.36 16.19
N ARG A 569 7.20 6.63 15.97
CA ARG A 569 6.41 7.61 15.21
C ARG A 569 6.62 7.49 13.70
N PHE A 570 7.64 6.77 13.26
CA PHE A 570 7.94 6.61 11.85
C PHE A 570 7.19 5.43 11.21
N GLY A 571 6.91 5.58 9.92
CA GLY A 571 6.54 4.48 9.07
C GLY A 571 7.67 3.47 8.89
N LEU A 572 7.34 2.19 8.70
CA LEU A 572 8.36 1.16 8.53
C LEU A 572 9.20 1.36 7.26
N SER A 573 8.56 1.79 6.18
CA SER A 573 9.21 2.20 4.93
C SER A 573 10.16 3.39 5.10
N GLN A 574 9.81 4.38 5.93
CA GLN A 574 10.66 5.53 6.23
C GLN A 574 11.89 5.12 7.05
N LEU A 575 11.70 4.27 8.07
CA LEU A 575 12.81 3.71 8.86
C LEU A 575 13.81 2.97 7.96
N HIS A 576 13.31 2.20 6.98
CA HIS A 576 14.16 1.50 6.01
C HIS A 576 14.94 2.45 5.10
N GLN A 577 14.31 3.50 4.58
CA GLN A 577 14.99 4.52 3.79
C GLN A 577 16.09 5.23 4.60
N LEU A 578 15.79 5.61 5.84
CA LEU A 578 16.76 6.24 6.75
C LEU A 578 17.92 5.30 7.07
N ARG A 579 17.65 4.03 7.37
CA ARG A 579 18.71 3.02 7.54
C ARG A 579 19.60 2.89 6.30
N GLY A 580 19.02 2.97 5.11
CA GLY A 580 19.75 2.93 3.83
C GLY A 580 20.64 4.15 3.54
N ARG A 581 20.58 5.20 4.37
CA ARG A 581 21.47 6.37 4.27
C ARG A 581 22.88 6.10 4.80
N VAL A 582 23.05 5.06 5.62
CA VAL A 582 24.36 4.59 6.10
C VAL A 582 24.73 3.23 5.46
N GLY A 583 25.97 2.79 5.63
CA GLY A 583 26.44 1.52 5.04
C GLY A 583 26.73 1.61 3.55
N ARG A 584 27.27 2.75 3.11
CA ARG A 584 27.73 2.99 1.73
C ARG A 584 29.24 2.84 1.55
N GLY A 585 30.03 2.94 2.63
CA GLY A 585 31.46 2.60 2.65
C GLY A 585 31.73 1.13 2.96
N ALA A 586 33.02 0.75 2.99
CA ALA A 586 33.48 -0.61 3.37
C ALA A 586 33.38 -0.90 4.88
N ASP A 587 33.17 0.15 5.68
CA ASP A 587 33.07 0.10 7.13
C ASP A 587 31.74 -0.49 7.61
N GLN A 588 31.79 -1.15 8.78
CA GLN A 588 30.59 -1.60 9.47
C GLN A 588 29.76 -0.38 9.89
N SER A 589 28.52 -0.31 9.41
CA SER A 589 27.57 0.73 9.78
C SER A 589 26.52 0.24 10.77
N TYR A 590 25.93 1.18 11.51
CA TYR A 590 25.01 0.93 12.61
C TYR A 590 23.75 1.79 12.47
N CYS A 591 22.60 1.21 12.76
CA CYS A 591 21.33 1.92 12.86
C CYS A 591 20.73 1.70 14.25
N ILE A 592 20.55 2.78 15.00
CA ILE A 592 20.05 2.76 16.37
C ILE A 592 18.65 3.38 16.37
N LEU A 593 17.65 2.56 16.68
CA LEU A 593 16.27 2.98 16.84
C LEU A 593 16.03 3.31 18.32
N LEU A 594 15.80 4.58 18.63
CA LEU A 594 15.45 5.04 19.98
C LEU A 594 13.93 5.15 20.11
N SER A 595 13.37 4.68 21.22
CA SER A 595 11.94 4.80 21.49
C SER A 595 11.63 4.98 22.97
N SER A 596 10.44 5.47 23.24
CA SER A 596 9.87 5.43 24.59
C SER A 596 9.52 4.00 25.02
N PHE A 597 9.32 3.79 26.32
CA PHE A 597 8.86 2.49 26.85
C PHE A 597 7.39 2.18 26.51
N LYS A 598 6.58 3.21 26.25
CA LYS A 598 5.13 3.09 26.02
C LYS A 598 4.85 2.86 24.53
N LEU A 599 4.99 1.62 24.08
CA LEU A 599 4.78 1.23 22.69
C LEU A 599 3.44 0.51 22.46
N SER A 600 2.73 0.89 21.40
CA SER A 600 1.59 0.13 20.89
C SER A 600 2.02 -1.23 20.31
N VAL A 601 1.08 -2.16 20.16
CA VAL A 601 1.36 -3.50 19.58
C VAL A 601 1.91 -3.38 18.15
N GLU A 602 1.35 -2.45 17.35
CA GLU A 602 1.84 -2.17 16.01
C GLU A 602 3.25 -1.59 16.02
N ALA A 603 3.53 -0.59 16.88
CA ALA A 603 4.86 0.02 16.97
C ALA A 603 5.92 -1.02 17.38
N LYS A 604 5.61 -1.89 18.34
CA LYS A 604 6.50 -3.02 18.71
C LYS A 604 6.79 -3.93 17.52
N THR A 605 5.76 -4.26 16.74
CA THR A 605 5.90 -5.11 15.55
C THR A 605 6.78 -4.44 14.49
N ARG A 606 6.62 -3.13 14.26
CA ARG A 606 7.45 -2.35 13.32
C ARG A 606 8.92 -2.35 13.72
N LEU A 607 9.21 -1.95 14.95
CA LEU A 607 10.60 -1.85 15.44
C LEU A 607 11.28 -3.22 15.47
N LYS A 608 10.56 -4.27 15.89
CA LYS A 608 11.05 -5.64 15.85
C LYS A 608 11.41 -6.07 14.42
N THR A 609 10.53 -5.79 13.46
CA THR A 609 10.77 -6.12 12.04
C THR A 609 12.01 -5.42 11.50
N MET A 610 12.23 -4.14 11.82
CA MET A 610 13.42 -3.40 11.39
C MET A 610 14.74 -3.99 11.93
N VAL A 611 14.70 -4.58 13.13
CA VAL A 611 15.87 -5.22 13.77
C VAL A 611 16.12 -6.62 13.19
N GLU A 612 15.06 -7.38 12.90
CA GLU A 612 15.17 -8.78 12.46
C GLU A 612 15.58 -8.97 11.00
N THR A 613 15.34 -7.98 10.13
CA THR A 613 15.61 -8.14 8.69
C THR A 613 16.19 -6.89 8.05
N SER A 614 17.19 -7.08 7.18
CA SER A 614 17.68 -6.04 6.27
C SER A 614 16.93 -6.01 4.94
N ASP A 615 16.26 -7.10 4.57
CA ASP A 615 15.53 -7.22 3.31
C ASP A 615 14.36 -6.22 3.23
N GLY A 616 14.50 -5.21 2.36
CA GLY A 616 13.47 -4.20 2.15
C GLY A 616 12.15 -4.74 1.58
N PHE A 617 12.13 -5.86 0.87
CA PHE A 617 10.88 -6.48 0.37
C PHE A 617 10.07 -7.06 1.52
N LYS A 618 10.73 -7.81 2.42
CA LYS A 618 10.10 -8.35 3.62
C LYS A 618 9.58 -7.24 4.53
N ILE A 619 10.35 -6.15 4.67
CA ILE A 619 9.91 -4.95 5.40
C ILE A 619 8.65 -4.37 4.76
N ALA A 620 8.63 -4.18 3.45
CA ALA A 620 7.48 -3.62 2.75
C ALA A 620 6.22 -4.49 2.88
N GLU A 621 6.35 -5.82 2.88
CA GLU A 621 5.23 -6.73 3.14
C GLU A 621 4.64 -6.55 4.54
N VAL A 622 5.50 -6.40 5.55
CA VAL A 622 5.05 -6.16 6.93
C VAL A 622 4.43 -4.76 7.07
N ASP A 623 5.00 -3.72 6.43
CA ASP A 623 4.41 -2.38 6.42
C ASP A 623 2.99 -2.42 5.82
N LEU A 624 2.83 -3.14 4.71
CA LEU A 624 1.54 -3.33 4.05
C LEU A 624 0.54 -4.11 4.92
N LYS A 625 0.98 -5.15 5.65
CA LYS A 625 0.14 -5.87 6.61
C LYS A 625 -0.32 -4.99 7.78
N LEU A 626 0.55 -4.11 8.27
CA LEU A 626 0.26 -3.23 9.41
C LEU A 626 -0.62 -2.04 9.02
N ARG A 627 -0.39 -1.42 7.86
CA ARG A 627 -1.15 -0.25 7.39
C ARG A 627 -2.49 -0.61 6.71
N GLY A 628 -2.57 -1.81 6.15
CA GLY A 628 -3.62 -2.17 5.19
C GLY A 628 -3.42 -1.49 3.83
N PRO A 629 -4.05 -2.00 2.76
CA PRO A 629 -3.82 -1.53 1.39
C PRO A 629 -4.29 -0.09 1.12
N GLY A 630 -5.21 0.46 1.95
CA GLY A 630 -5.84 1.76 1.69
C GLY A 630 -4.97 3.00 1.98
N ASN A 631 -3.95 2.89 2.83
CA ASN A 631 -3.20 4.05 3.34
C ASN A 631 -1.80 4.26 2.73
N ILE A 632 -1.30 3.35 1.90
CA ILE A 632 0.06 3.45 1.33
C ILE A 632 0.20 4.59 0.31
N MET A 633 -0.90 5.03 -0.30
CA MET A 633 -0.82 5.88 -1.50
C MET A 633 -1.05 7.38 -1.29
N GLY A 634 -1.30 7.87 -0.07
CA GLY A 634 -1.34 9.31 0.25
C GLY A 634 -2.28 10.14 -0.65
N THR A 635 -3.43 10.55 -0.11
CA THR A 635 -4.57 11.11 -0.85
C THR A 635 -5.17 10.14 -1.88
N GLN A 636 -6.49 10.16 -2.03
CA GLN A 636 -7.24 9.32 -2.97
C GLN A 636 -6.78 9.57 -4.41
N GLN A 637 -5.67 8.97 -4.82
CA GLN A 637 -5.34 8.85 -6.23
C GLN A 637 -6.26 7.78 -6.83
N SER A 638 -6.78 8.09 -8.00
CA SER A 638 -7.83 7.40 -8.76
C SER A 638 -7.45 6.00 -9.28
N GLY A 639 -6.56 5.28 -8.58
CA GLY A 639 -6.05 3.97 -8.97
C GLY A 639 -6.10 2.89 -7.88
N VAL A 640 -6.74 3.14 -6.73
CA VAL A 640 -6.96 2.10 -5.72
C VAL A 640 -7.97 1.10 -6.27
N LEU A 641 -7.56 -0.16 -6.40
CA LEU A 641 -8.49 -1.27 -6.67
C LEU A 641 -9.54 -1.30 -5.57
N ASN A 642 -10.78 -0.99 -5.91
CA ASN A 642 -11.89 -1.07 -4.97
C ASN A 642 -12.31 -2.54 -4.82
N LEU A 643 -11.52 -3.31 -4.08
CA LEU A 643 -11.80 -4.72 -3.78
C LEU A 643 -12.96 -4.80 -2.79
N LYS A 644 -13.96 -5.62 -3.13
CA LYS A 644 -15.15 -5.85 -2.30
C LYS A 644 -14.93 -6.97 -1.29
N ILE A 645 -14.15 -7.99 -1.65
CA ILE A 645 -13.95 -9.18 -0.81
C ILE A 645 -12.48 -9.58 -0.65
N ALA A 646 -11.67 -9.42 -1.70
CA ALA A 646 -10.28 -9.80 -1.67
C ALA A 646 -9.42 -8.77 -0.92
N ASP A 647 -8.37 -9.26 -0.29
CA ASP A 647 -7.34 -8.46 0.35
C ASP A 647 -6.01 -8.80 -0.32
N VAL A 648 -5.43 -7.83 -1.06
CA VAL A 648 -4.17 -8.01 -1.82
C VAL A 648 -3.04 -8.58 -0.96
N VAL A 649 -3.06 -8.30 0.34
CA VAL A 649 -2.02 -8.68 1.29
C VAL A 649 -2.23 -10.11 1.77
N LYS A 650 -3.45 -10.43 2.21
CA LYS A 650 -3.79 -11.75 2.76
C LYS A 650 -3.94 -12.80 1.66
N ASP A 651 -4.45 -12.40 0.50
CA ASP A 651 -4.82 -13.28 -0.61
C ASP A 651 -3.77 -13.27 -1.74
N SER A 652 -2.50 -13.03 -1.38
CA SER A 652 -1.36 -12.93 -2.32
C SER A 652 -1.22 -14.15 -3.23
N GLN A 653 -1.37 -15.35 -2.69
CA GLN A 653 -1.31 -16.60 -3.47
C GLN A 653 -2.44 -16.68 -4.49
N ILE A 654 -3.67 -16.29 -4.09
CA ILE A 654 -4.83 -16.25 -4.98
C ILE A 654 -4.59 -15.25 -6.12
N LEU A 655 -4.01 -14.08 -5.81
CA LEU A 655 -3.68 -13.07 -6.80
C LEU A 655 -2.68 -13.59 -7.86
N VAL A 656 -1.64 -14.31 -7.44
CA VAL A 656 -0.63 -14.88 -8.36
C VAL A 656 -1.29 -15.92 -9.27
N SER A 657 -2.05 -16.86 -8.70
CA SER A 657 -2.77 -17.87 -9.48
C SER A 657 -3.74 -17.22 -10.47
N ALA A 658 -4.56 -16.27 -10.01
CA ALA A 658 -5.52 -15.55 -10.84
C ALA A 658 -4.84 -14.78 -11.99
N ARG A 659 -3.65 -14.19 -11.76
CA ARG A 659 -2.87 -13.53 -12.82
C ARG A 659 -2.36 -14.52 -13.85
N ASN A 660 -1.77 -15.63 -13.41
CA ASN A 660 -1.23 -16.63 -14.34
C ASN A 660 -2.35 -17.18 -15.23
N THR A 661 -3.48 -17.57 -14.63
CA THR A 661 -4.66 -18.01 -15.39
C THR A 661 -5.14 -16.93 -16.38
N ALA A 662 -5.15 -15.65 -15.98
CA ALA A 662 -5.53 -14.57 -16.89
C ALA A 662 -4.55 -14.39 -18.06
N ILE A 663 -3.24 -14.62 -17.83
CA ILE A 663 -2.22 -14.60 -18.89
C ILE A 663 -2.45 -15.78 -19.84
N ASP A 664 -2.64 -16.98 -19.32
CA ASP A 664 -2.82 -18.20 -20.11
C ASP A 664 -4.07 -18.09 -21.00
N VAL A 665 -5.20 -17.65 -20.42
CA VAL A 665 -6.46 -17.40 -21.17
C VAL A 665 -6.25 -16.38 -22.30
N LEU A 666 -5.51 -15.28 -22.05
CA LEU A 666 -5.28 -14.25 -23.08
C LEU A 666 -4.21 -14.63 -24.10
N GLN A 667 -3.30 -15.55 -23.78
CA GLN A 667 -2.34 -16.09 -24.75
C GLN A 667 -3.05 -17.02 -25.74
N GLU A 668 -3.96 -17.86 -25.26
CA GLU A 668 -4.71 -18.76 -26.12
C GLU A 668 -5.88 -18.10 -26.86
N ASP A 669 -6.54 -17.14 -26.21
CA ASP A 669 -7.73 -16.47 -26.74
C ASP A 669 -7.71 -14.96 -26.42
N PRO A 670 -6.87 -14.17 -27.12
CA PRO A 670 -6.70 -12.74 -26.85
C PRO A 670 -7.99 -11.91 -26.93
N ASN A 671 -8.95 -12.38 -27.72
CA ASN A 671 -10.24 -11.72 -27.94
C ASN A 671 -11.40 -12.33 -27.15
N LEU A 672 -11.15 -13.37 -26.37
CA LEU A 672 -12.16 -14.15 -25.63
C LEU A 672 -13.28 -14.66 -26.55
N SER A 673 -12.95 -15.09 -27.77
CA SER A 673 -13.92 -15.53 -28.79
C SER A 673 -14.28 -17.02 -28.71
N LYS A 674 -13.49 -17.86 -28.01
CA LYS A 674 -13.81 -19.28 -27.79
C LYS A 674 -15.13 -19.43 -27.03
N LYS A 675 -15.92 -20.47 -27.35
CA LYS A 675 -17.22 -20.73 -26.71
C LYS A 675 -17.12 -20.90 -25.19
N GLU A 676 -16.07 -21.57 -24.73
CA GLU A 676 -15.78 -21.83 -23.30
C GLU A 676 -15.51 -20.53 -22.52
N ASN A 677 -14.99 -19.49 -23.19
CA ASN A 677 -14.65 -18.19 -22.58
C ASN A 677 -15.80 -17.17 -22.66
N LEU A 678 -16.97 -17.53 -23.20
CA LEU A 678 -18.12 -16.63 -23.27
C LEU A 678 -18.58 -16.11 -21.89
N PRO A 679 -18.61 -16.91 -20.80
CA PRO A 679 -18.94 -16.41 -19.46
C PRO A 679 -17.98 -15.31 -18.99
N ILE A 680 -16.68 -15.51 -19.25
CA ILE A 680 -15.61 -14.56 -18.92
C ILE A 680 -15.80 -13.28 -19.72
N ARG A 681 -15.99 -13.39 -21.04
CA ARG A 681 -16.20 -12.25 -21.93
C ARG A 681 -17.41 -11.41 -21.51
N ASN A 682 -18.54 -12.06 -21.24
CA ASN A 682 -19.78 -11.38 -20.86
C ASN A 682 -19.62 -10.63 -19.53
N THR A 683 -18.98 -11.25 -18.55
CA THR A 683 -18.72 -10.63 -17.25
C THR A 683 -17.72 -9.47 -17.37
N PHE A 684 -16.63 -9.67 -18.11
CA PHE A 684 -15.63 -8.64 -18.38
C PHE A 684 -16.23 -7.39 -19.03
N PHE A 685 -17.07 -7.57 -20.06
CA PHE A 685 -17.75 -6.44 -20.70
C PHE A 685 -18.69 -5.70 -19.75
N LYS A 686 -19.46 -6.41 -18.92
CA LYS A 686 -20.31 -5.77 -17.91
C LYS A 686 -19.48 -4.93 -16.93
N MET A 687 -18.36 -5.45 -16.46
CA MET A 687 -17.47 -4.71 -15.54
C MET A 687 -16.88 -3.45 -16.18
N SER A 688 -16.43 -3.55 -17.45
CA SER A 688 -15.82 -2.43 -18.18
C SER A 688 -16.78 -1.25 -18.43
N LYS A 689 -18.09 -1.51 -18.59
CA LYS A 689 -19.12 -0.46 -18.79
C LYS A 689 -19.39 0.35 -17.52
N THR A 690 -19.30 -0.29 -16.36
CA THR A 690 -19.59 0.33 -15.06
C THR A 690 -18.38 1.07 -14.50
N SER A 691 -17.17 0.73 -14.95
CA SER A 691 -15.91 1.23 -14.42
C SER A 691 -15.50 2.58 -15.03
N LYS A 692 -16.19 3.68 -14.68
CA LYS A 692 -15.74 5.07 -14.96
C LYS A 692 -14.40 5.42 -14.30
N VAL A 693 -13.95 4.63 -13.34
CA VAL A 693 -12.80 4.92 -12.46
C VAL A 693 -11.45 4.82 -13.19
N TRP A 694 -11.35 4.08 -14.29
CA TRP A 694 -10.05 3.66 -14.84
C TRP A 694 -9.69 4.26 -16.21
N SER A 695 -10.59 5.05 -16.81
CA SER A 695 -10.27 5.82 -18.04
C SER A 695 -9.21 6.89 -17.79
N ASN A 696 -9.06 7.34 -16.55
CA ASN A 696 -8.22 8.49 -16.18
C ASN A 696 -6.79 8.11 -15.75
N ILE A 697 -6.40 6.84 -15.87
CA ILE A 697 -5.00 6.39 -15.74
C ILE A 697 -4.41 6.16 -17.14
N SER A 698 -4.70 7.09 -18.04
CA SER A 698 -4.11 7.18 -19.38
C SER A 698 -3.42 8.52 -19.50
#